data_AF-A0A1E4RLU0-F1
#
_entry.id   AF-A0A1E4RLU0-F1
#
_cell.length_a   1.000
_cell.length_b   1.000
_cell.length_c   1.000
_cell.angle_alpha   90.00
_cell.angle_beta   90.00
_cell.angle_gamma   90.00
#
_symmetry.space_group_name_H-M   'P 1'
#
loop_
_entity.id
_entity.type
_entity.pdbx_description
1 polymer ?
#
loop_
_entity_poly.entity_id
_entity_poly.type
_entity_poly.pdbx_seq_one_letter_code
_entity_poly.pdbx_strand_id
1 'polypeptide(L)'
;MFSLQNLIGTPLGSNNKRKNGYEFTPIGNRSRNPNSNHLQTNDNAMNRGQARYESQNMAQDKLDDQSLMDSTFDDTIDNLNNTTLTGLVAQARSKAPPSSKNANSFPNAFGQSNLVDGGIHSIKEQQNEMNRLHTENYNLKIELATLNKFLKQTPEEQRQLATQNIDLKQQMLEIIRQNKELQATVKEYEFQSNKENVSESGQNDFVNSIKIQYKEIIQEKDDQLTQYENQIETLRLQLEQQIKDKRIPDEILERLEFLQVDNQSLRRKIDDITTDLKNMPQDYERDSFESSVKNLRLQLQDKMSELTSTENELKRWKDKYQAINAEYDGFTASRNDNLSKVRHELNDLKQQKDMETEKLKREMKYLQKQLEEKTQEESHLRTELKRLIDSGNSASNKSAEIEVYQSQINTLRSKEARLSLENKQIRDELAELQDQAYQVNVNASRLHMFQKENEELHDRLNYYEKEYGMAQEALESAEHDLENFNSNKLRLETRLHSLERDNEGLLSRLKNMTKSSTDPALPELRDHSKKRDEHEKQSLIEEIDDLRFQVKRLQKELDFEKTNKDIPNPNVSYLEVEYQKISKEKNQLRLSNDEQEIEIREFKSKCNKLQATIEDKESLIESLESRVRELNKQMKLSTLDGNDNKDELLKLKNHYESKSRELEAEFGRLENDYRDQIAYYKDRVNSMIDQQLEGDYHKRSMEVPSISPLTTLLEQQLDRARDLNNDLSKKLSEALSKEETFSTQIKALNSNVEEFTLRSEKLQKEKSKLEELVSELKIDSQALEAENNRLELKSKNLANELNTSFKHCTKLASKLNDLDIYGNKASAIKEDDIIRAQRNNAYLKKQIDQLTQKMSSASISATSASKSTLSDELKLAKHQLQFYKAVLHDINLKSNDLSLMNDFMMKSIKNSNQSIKNELVKLAHCGIYPDYSSIELQRLKNGGKVSFRIVAQFVLAMVKIKRRSEKAELRRMKLAELKNEIEKDKITLLAG
;
A
#
# COMPACT_ATOMS: atom_id res chain seq x y z
N MET A 1 21.04 34.73 -64.17
CA MET A 1 20.82 34.27 -65.56
C MET A 1 20.22 32.88 -65.54
N PHE A 2 19.61 32.41 -66.62
CA PHE A 2 18.86 31.14 -66.66
C PHE A 2 19.75 29.93 -66.98
N SER A 3 19.40 28.79 -66.38
CA SER A 3 19.25 27.44 -66.98
C SER A 3 19.55 26.36 -65.93
N LEU A 4 19.04 25.13 -65.99
CA LEU A 4 17.74 24.51 -66.34
C LEU A 4 18.01 22.98 -66.36
N GLN A 5 16.98 22.19 -66.16
CA GLN A 5 16.86 20.77 -66.54
C GLN A 5 17.59 19.65 -65.74
N ASN A 6 16.75 18.90 -65.03
CA ASN A 6 16.53 17.45 -65.16
C ASN A 6 17.53 16.43 -64.58
N LEU A 7 17.18 15.95 -63.36
CA LEU A 7 16.65 14.61 -63.07
C LEU A 7 17.27 13.34 -63.72
N ILE A 8 17.53 12.36 -62.84
CA ILE A 8 17.65 10.90 -63.06
C ILE A 8 19.00 10.41 -63.62
N GLY A 9 19.73 9.65 -62.80
CA GLY A 9 20.95 8.91 -63.17
C GLY A 9 21.70 8.42 -61.94
N THR A 10 21.81 7.09 -61.76
CA THR A 10 22.46 6.45 -60.61
C THR A 10 24.00 6.63 -60.62
N PRO A 11 24.65 6.94 -59.48
CA PRO A 11 26.11 6.95 -59.41
C PRO A 11 26.67 5.53 -59.23
N LEU A 12 27.40 5.05 -60.23
CA LEU A 12 28.38 3.97 -60.06
C LEU A 12 29.60 4.51 -59.30
N GLY A 13 30.15 3.73 -58.38
CA GLY A 13 31.36 4.11 -57.63
C GLY A 13 32.17 2.89 -57.20
N SER A 14 33.42 2.79 -57.64
CA SER A 14 34.32 1.66 -57.36
C SER A 14 35.78 2.12 -57.22
N ASN A 15 36.60 1.27 -56.59
CA ASN A 15 38.06 1.37 -56.37
C ASN A 15 38.57 2.34 -55.28
N ASN A 16 38.83 1.79 -54.09
CA ASN A 16 40.19 1.66 -53.50
C ASN A 16 40.09 0.76 -52.23
N LYS A 17 40.81 -0.36 -52.08
CA LYS A 17 42.27 -0.53 -51.87
C LYS A 17 42.76 0.33 -50.68
N ARG A 18 43.22 -0.20 -49.55
CA ARG A 18 43.69 -1.56 -49.17
C ARG A 18 43.60 -1.81 -47.64
N LYS A 19 43.53 -3.08 -47.25
CA LYS A 19 44.06 -3.68 -45.98
C LYS A 19 43.58 -3.11 -44.62
N ASN A 20 42.53 -3.72 -44.05
CA ASN A 20 42.63 -4.69 -42.93
C ASN A 20 41.25 -4.97 -42.31
N GLY A 21 40.99 -6.23 -41.94
CA GLY A 21 39.70 -6.70 -41.42
C GLY A 21 39.02 -7.70 -42.37
N TYR A 22 38.45 -8.76 -41.82
CA TYR A 22 37.72 -9.80 -42.59
C TYR A 22 36.29 -9.37 -42.91
N GLU A 23 35.73 -9.95 -43.97
CA GLU A 23 34.47 -9.53 -44.57
C GLU A 23 33.22 -10.03 -43.82
N PHE A 24 32.13 -9.28 -43.98
CA PHE A 24 30.79 -9.67 -43.57
C PHE A 24 29.81 -9.34 -44.70
N THR A 25 28.61 -9.95 -44.61
CA THR A 25 27.32 -9.56 -45.23
C THR A 25 27.00 -10.10 -46.65
N PRO A 26 25.72 -10.29 -47.03
CA PRO A 26 24.81 -11.33 -46.51
C PRO A 26 24.02 -12.10 -47.59
N ILE A 27 23.31 -13.16 -47.20
CA ILE A 27 21.87 -13.31 -47.50
C ILE A 27 21.20 -13.75 -46.20
N GLY A 28 19.97 -13.32 -45.92
CA GLY A 28 19.24 -13.79 -44.74
C GLY A 28 17.78 -14.10 -45.03
N ASN A 29 17.19 -15.01 -44.24
CA ASN A 29 15.83 -14.84 -43.78
C ASN A 29 15.48 -15.67 -42.53
N ARG A 30 14.92 -14.96 -41.54
CA ARG A 30 13.76 -15.36 -40.71
C ARG A 30 13.71 -16.77 -40.11
N SER A 31 13.90 -16.78 -38.79
CA SER A 31 12.84 -17.10 -37.79
C SER A 31 13.08 -18.33 -36.91
N ARG A 32 12.72 -18.17 -35.62
CA ARG A 32 12.57 -19.21 -34.58
C ARG A 32 13.79 -20.10 -34.32
N ASN A 33 14.66 -19.60 -33.45
CA ASN A 33 15.19 -20.44 -32.37
C ASN A 33 15.07 -19.68 -31.04
N PRO A 34 14.28 -20.15 -30.05
CA PRO A 34 14.21 -19.56 -28.72
C PRO A 34 15.21 -20.24 -27.77
N ASN A 35 16.06 -19.45 -27.08
CA ASN A 35 16.48 -19.67 -25.68
C ASN A 35 17.63 -18.72 -25.27
N SER A 36 17.28 -17.57 -24.71
CA SER A 36 18.16 -16.81 -23.80
C SER A 36 17.35 -15.84 -22.94
N ASN A 37 16.40 -16.36 -22.14
CA ASN A 37 15.85 -15.61 -21.01
C ASN A 37 16.81 -15.86 -19.82
N HIS A 38 17.42 -14.85 -19.20
CA HIS A 38 16.85 -13.74 -18.42
C HIS A 38 16.45 -14.20 -17.01
N LEU A 39 16.83 -13.39 -16.01
CA LEU A 39 16.46 -13.58 -14.61
C LEU A 39 14.94 -13.76 -14.46
N GLN A 40 14.54 -14.72 -13.63
CA GLN A 40 13.28 -14.64 -12.89
C GLN A 40 13.45 -15.31 -11.51
N THR A 41 13.08 -14.58 -10.47
CA THR A 41 12.99 -15.05 -9.09
C THR A 41 11.71 -15.87 -8.89
N ASN A 42 11.73 -16.80 -7.92
CA ASN A 42 10.58 -17.66 -7.63
C ASN A 42 9.47 -16.91 -6.89
N ASP A 43 8.44 -16.47 -7.61
CA ASP A 43 7.14 -16.09 -7.02
C ASP A 43 6.11 -17.21 -7.28
N ASN A 44 6.19 -18.29 -6.49
CA ASN A 44 5.24 -19.41 -6.54
C ASN A 44 3.93 -19.06 -5.81
N ALA A 45 3.17 -18.10 -6.36
CA ALA A 45 1.83 -17.76 -5.92
C ALA A 45 0.80 -18.82 -6.36
N MET A 46 0.86 -20.03 -5.78
CA MET A 46 -0.15 -21.05 -6.02
C MET A 46 -1.49 -20.66 -5.39
N ASN A 47 -2.50 -20.49 -6.24
CA ASN A 47 -3.91 -20.39 -5.86
C ASN A 47 -4.61 -21.73 -6.16
N ARG A 48 -5.71 -22.00 -5.46
CA ARG A 48 -6.62 -23.17 -5.57
C ARG A 48 -6.11 -24.50 -5.03
N GLY A 49 -6.31 -24.69 -3.73
CA GLY A 49 -6.66 -25.99 -3.15
C GLY A 49 -8.13 -25.99 -2.73
N GLN A 50 -9.07 -26.28 -3.64
CA GLN A 50 -10.48 -26.47 -3.26
C GLN A 50 -10.64 -27.82 -2.57
N ALA A 51 -11.06 -27.81 -1.29
CA ALA A 51 -11.44 -29.02 -0.60
C ALA A 51 -12.72 -29.60 -1.23
N ARG A 52 -12.65 -30.84 -1.73
CA ARG A 52 -13.84 -31.67 -1.98
C ARG A 52 -14.11 -32.54 -0.76
N TYR A 53 -15.38 -32.87 -0.57
CA TYR A 53 -15.89 -33.71 0.50
C TYR A 53 -15.29 -35.13 0.46
N GLU A 54 -14.99 -35.66 1.65
CA GLU A 54 -15.38 -37.03 1.99
C GLU A 54 -16.22 -37.00 3.28
N SER A 55 -17.02 -38.05 3.49
CA SER A 55 -18.11 -38.06 4.46
C SER A 55 -17.83 -38.99 5.64
N GLN A 56 -18.15 -38.55 6.85
CA GLN A 56 -18.61 -39.44 7.92
C GLN A 56 -19.53 -38.71 8.91
N ASN A 57 -20.56 -39.41 9.37
CA ASN A 57 -21.62 -38.88 10.25
C ASN A 57 -21.23 -39.00 11.73
N MET A 58 -21.78 -38.13 12.58
CA MET A 58 -22.67 -38.51 13.71
C MET A 58 -23.19 -37.26 14.45
N ALA A 59 -24.33 -37.40 15.15
CA ALA A 59 -25.00 -36.40 16.01
C ALA A 59 -25.27 -35.02 15.36
N GLN A 60 -26.49 -34.72 14.91
CA GLN A 60 -27.64 -34.36 15.75
C GLN A 60 -27.35 -33.25 16.77
N ASP A 61 -27.78 -32.02 16.45
CA ASP A 61 -29.00 -31.54 17.11
C ASP A 61 -29.86 -30.71 16.13
N LYS A 62 -31.09 -30.39 16.51
CA LYS A 62 -32.08 -29.69 15.66
C LYS A 62 -32.19 -28.21 16.00
N LEU A 63 -32.53 -27.38 15.00
CA LEU A 63 -33.53 -26.30 15.17
C LEU A 63 -33.99 -25.77 13.79
N ASP A 64 -35.22 -26.14 13.46
CA ASP A 64 -36.17 -25.71 12.42
C ASP A 64 -35.80 -24.61 11.40
N ASP A 65 -35.94 -24.96 10.11
CA ASP A 65 -36.23 -24.02 9.03
C ASP A 65 -37.58 -23.32 9.28
N GLN A 66 -37.60 -21.98 9.27
CA GLN A 66 -38.79 -21.22 8.89
C GLN A 66 -38.44 -20.19 7.81
N SER A 67 -38.81 -20.50 6.57
CA SER A 67 -38.72 -19.59 5.45
C SER A 67 -39.79 -18.49 5.58
N LEU A 68 -39.37 -17.25 5.83
CA LEU A 68 -40.21 -16.08 5.62
C LEU A 68 -39.54 -15.14 4.59
N MET A 69 -40.04 -15.20 3.36
CA MET A 69 -39.80 -14.16 2.35
C MET A 69 -40.63 -12.93 2.72
N ASP A 70 -40.00 -11.81 3.07
CA ASP A 70 -40.60 -10.48 2.83
C ASP A 70 -39.62 -9.30 2.94
N SER A 71 -40.12 -8.11 2.59
CA SER A 71 -39.51 -6.77 2.75
C SER A 71 -38.31 -6.42 1.85
N THR A 72 -38.65 -6.09 0.60
CA THR A 72 -38.04 -4.98 -0.13
C THR A 72 -38.03 -3.70 0.71
N PHE A 73 -36.86 -3.10 0.97
CA PHE A 73 -36.75 -1.81 1.64
C PHE A 73 -35.46 -1.04 1.30
N ASP A 74 -35.26 -0.70 0.02
CA ASP A 74 -34.33 0.38 -0.35
C ASP A 74 -34.65 0.93 -1.77
N ASP A 75 -35.51 1.95 -1.87
CA ASP A 75 -35.67 2.80 -3.08
C ASP A 75 -36.60 4.03 -2.82
N THR A 76 -36.41 4.79 -1.72
CA THR A 76 -37.27 5.98 -1.47
C THR A 76 -36.70 7.07 -0.53
N ILE A 77 -35.39 7.35 -0.53
CA ILE A 77 -34.81 8.47 0.23
C ILE A 77 -34.05 9.43 -0.70
N ASP A 78 -34.78 10.21 -1.51
CA ASP A 78 -34.20 11.38 -2.21
C ASP A 78 -35.23 12.43 -2.69
N ASN A 79 -36.50 12.05 -2.92
CA ASN A 79 -37.53 12.96 -3.47
C ASN A 79 -38.49 13.60 -2.46
N LEU A 80 -38.02 13.89 -1.23
CA LEU A 80 -38.82 14.56 -0.19
C LEU A 80 -38.68 16.10 -0.21
N ASN A 81 -38.77 16.70 -1.41
CA ASN A 81 -38.87 18.15 -1.60
C ASN A 81 -39.54 18.53 -2.94
N ASN A 82 -40.84 18.23 -3.11
CA ASN A 82 -41.84 19.13 -3.72
C ASN A 82 -43.27 18.54 -3.83
N THR A 83 -44.27 19.42 -3.79
CA THR A 83 -45.67 19.27 -4.30
C THR A 83 -46.58 18.12 -3.82
N THR A 84 -47.32 18.41 -2.75
CA THR A 84 -48.81 18.41 -2.70
C THR A 84 -49.64 17.19 -3.16
N LEU A 85 -50.01 16.34 -2.20
CA LEU A 85 -51.38 16.30 -1.62
C LEU A 85 -52.58 16.33 -2.60
N THR A 86 -53.12 15.16 -2.99
CA THR A 86 -54.58 14.82 -3.04
C THR A 86 -54.82 13.38 -3.55
N GLY A 87 -56.00 12.79 -3.26
CA GLY A 87 -56.58 11.72 -4.09
C GLY A 87 -56.36 10.25 -3.68
N LEU A 88 -56.75 9.86 -2.47
CA LEU A 88 -56.85 8.45 -2.08
C LEU A 88 -58.23 7.86 -2.47
N VAL A 89 -58.30 6.53 -2.68
CA VAL A 89 -59.50 5.67 -2.86
C VAL A 89 -60.27 5.78 -4.19
N ALA A 90 -60.18 4.74 -5.03
CA ALA A 90 -61.36 4.08 -5.63
C ALA A 90 -61.05 2.68 -6.22
N GLN A 91 -61.99 1.74 -6.00
CA GLN A 91 -62.29 0.54 -6.81
C GLN A 91 -61.15 -0.45 -7.17
N ALA A 92 -60.99 -1.47 -6.32
CA ALA A 92 -60.75 -2.82 -6.81
C ALA A 92 -62.01 -3.37 -7.50
N ARG A 93 -61.87 -4.10 -8.62
CA ARG A 93 -62.84 -5.13 -9.03
C ARG A 93 -62.24 -6.15 -10.00
N SER A 94 -62.44 -7.43 -9.67
CA SER A 94 -61.93 -8.58 -10.42
C SER A 94 -62.81 -8.95 -11.62
N LYS A 95 -62.18 -9.54 -12.64
CA LYS A 95 -62.80 -10.50 -13.58
C LYS A 95 -61.76 -11.55 -13.98
N ALA A 96 -62.19 -12.81 -14.03
CA ALA A 96 -61.37 -13.96 -14.41
C ALA A 96 -62.02 -14.70 -15.61
N PRO A 97 -61.62 -15.95 -15.95
CA PRO A 97 -60.96 -16.31 -17.20
C PRO A 97 -61.96 -16.86 -18.26
N PRO A 98 -61.50 -17.56 -19.33
CA PRO A 98 -61.60 -19.03 -19.24
C PRO A 98 -60.61 -19.90 -20.07
N SER A 99 -60.34 -21.10 -19.54
CA SER A 99 -60.03 -22.35 -20.29
C SER A 99 -58.63 -22.48 -20.97
N SER A 100 -58.13 -23.69 -21.29
CA SER A 100 -58.84 -24.99 -21.37
C SER A 100 -57.98 -26.26 -21.09
N LYS A 101 -58.63 -27.25 -20.45
CA LYS A 101 -58.53 -28.73 -20.63
C LYS A 101 -57.25 -29.51 -20.24
N ASN A 102 -57.44 -30.34 -19.20
CA ASN A 102 -57.18 -31.80 -19.13
C ASN A 102 -55.69 -32.30 -19.15
N ALA A 103 -55.31 -33.41 -18.49
CA ALA A 103 -56.10 -34.47 -17.83
C ALA A 103 -55.40 -35.10 -16.58
N ASN A 104 -56.22 -35.68 -15.70
CA ASN A 104 -55.97 -36.87 -14.85
C ASN A 104 -54.60 -37.07 -14.16
N SER A 105 -54.55 -36.90 -12.83
CA SER A 105 -54.55 -38.04 -11.88
C SER A 105 -54.61 -37.57 -10.41
N PHE A 106 -55.40 -38.26 -9.58
CA PHE A 106 -55.53 -38.11 -8.13
C PHE A 106 -55.28 -39.51 -7.50
N PRO A 107 -54.76 -39.66 -6.26
CA PRO A 107 -55.58 -39.34 -5.08
C PRO A 107 -54.87 -38.84 -3.79
N ASN A 108 -55.67 -38.10 -3.02
CA ASN A 108 -55.73 -37.93 -1.56
C ASN A 108 -54.68 -38.58 -0.63
N ALA A 109 -54.22 -37.79 0.34
CA ALA A 109 -54.24 -38.17 1.75
C ALA A 109 -54.93 -37.07 2.58
N PHE A 110 -55.86 -37.42 3.47
CA PHE A 110 -56.61 -36.47 4.31
C PHE A 110 -56.00 -36.40 5.73
N GLY A 111 -56.09 -35.23 6.37
CA GLY A 111 -55.66 -35.03 7.77
C GLY A 111 -56.27 -33.77 8.37
N GLN A 112 -57.45 -33.88 8.97
CA GLN A 112 -58.11 -32.81 9.72
C GLN A 112 -58.00 -33.04 11.23
N SER A 113 -58.40 -32.02 12.02
CA SER A 113 -58.46 -31.96 13.49
C SER A 113 -57.09 -32.01 14.20
N ASN A 114 -56.82 -31.22 15.25
CA ASN A 114 -57.76 -30.65 16.23
C ASN A 114 -57.84 -29.11 16.28
N LEU A 115 -58.89 -28.63 16.94
CA LEU A 115 -59.17 -27.24 17.28
C LEU A 115 -59.49 -27.17 18.80
N VAL A 116 -59.17 -26.05 19.44
CA VAL A 116 -59.53 -25.67 20.84
C VAL A 116 -58.84 -26.45 21.97
N ASP A 117 -57.91 -25.76 22.66
CA ASP A 117 -57.98 -25.55 24.13
C ASP A 117 -57.20 -24.26 24.51
N GLY A 118 -57.33 -23.79 25.75
CA GLY A 118 -56.29 -22.97 26.40
C GLY A 118 -56.40 -21.44 26.36
N GLY A 119 -57.55 -20.88 25.97
CA GLY A 119 -57.77 -19.42 25.85
C GLY A 119 -57.83 -18.64 27.17
N ILE A 120 -56.72 -18.58 27.93
CA ILE A 120 -56.58 -17.82 29.20
C ILE A 120 -55.21 -17.10 29.36
N HIS A 121 -54.34 -17.15 28.34
CA HIS A 121 -53.08 -16.38 28.28
C HIS A 121 -53.18 -15.27 27.21
N SER A 122 -52.88 -13.99 27.47
CA SER A 122 -53.13 -13.16 28.65
C SER A 122 -53.08 -11.70 28.20
N ILE A 123 -54.11 -10.89 28.47
CA ILE A 123 -54.10 -9.45 28.09
C ILE A 123 -52.98 -8.70 28.81
N LYS A 124 -52.61 -9.13 30.03
CA LYS A 124 -51.50 -8.59 30.80
C LYS A 124 -50.13 -8.94 30.19
N GLU A 125 -50.04 -10.09 29.54
CA GLU A 125 -48.84 -10.53 28.81
C GLU A 125 -48.68 -9.75 27.51
N GLN A 126 -49.76 -9.53 26.76
CA GLN A 126 -49.78 -8.61 25.61
C GLN A 126 -49.46 -7.16 26.02
N GLN A 127 -49.93 -6.68 27.18
CA GLN A 127 -49.54 -5.37 27.72
C GLN A 127 -48.06 -5.32 28.15
N ASN A 128 -47.52 -6.40 28.71
CA ASN A 128 -46.10 -6.50 29.01
C ASN A 128 -45.25 -6.50 27.73
N GLU A 129 -45.67 -7.21 26.68
CA GLU A 129 -45.03 -7.18 25.36
C GLU A 129 -45.08 -5.77 24.75
N MET A 130 -46.24 -5.09 24.82
CA MET A 130 -46.42 -3.74 24.27
C MET A 130 -45.59 -2.69 25.04
N ASN A 131 -45.50 -2.81 26.37
CA ASN A 131 -44.62 -2.00 27.22
C ASN A 131 -43.13 -2.30 26.96
N ARG A 132 -42.76 -3.56 26.78
CA ARG A 132 -41.40 -3.99 26.39
C ARG A 132 -41.02 -3.36 25.05
N LEU A 133 -41.86 -3.51 24.02
CA LEU A 133 -41.68 -2.91 22.69
C LEU A 133 -41.66 -1.37 22.72
N HIS A 134 -42.39 -0.73 23.64
CA HIS A 134 -42.28 0.72 23.88
C HIS A 134 -40.95 1.11 24.52
N THR A 135 -40.48 0.35 25.50
CA THR A 135 -39.18 0.56 26.17
C THR A 135 -38.04 0.32 25.19
N GLU A 136 -38.14 -0.71 24.35
CA GLU A 136 -37.23 -1.04 23.28
C GLU A 136 -37.21 0.03 22.19
N ASN A 137 -38.38 0.53 21.74
CA ASN A 137 -38.45 1.69 20.85
C ASN A 137 -37.87 2.98 21.46
N TYR A 138 -37.99 3.17 22.77
CA TYR A 138 -37.41 4.32 23.47
C TYR A 138 -35.88 4.20 23.56
N ASN A 139 -35.37 3.01 23.90
CA ASN A 139 -33.95 2.70 23.90
C ASN A 139 -33.35 2.82 22.49
N LEU A 140 -33.98 2.25 21.46
CA LEU A 140 -33.57 2.41 20.06
C LEU A 140 -33.60 3.87 19.59
N LYS A 141 -34.49 4.71 20.12
CA LYS A 141 -34.46 6.17 19.87
C LYS A 141 -33.29 6.86 20.59
N ILE A 142 -32.92 6.43 21.80
CA ILE A 142 -31.72 6.92 22.50
C ILE A 142 -30.45 6.45 21.78
N GLU A 143 -30.40 5.20 21.30
CA GLU A 143 -29.30 4.65 20.52
C GLU A 143 -29.19 5.36 19.16
N LEU A 144 -30.27 5.57 18.41
CA LEU A 144 -30.25 6.36 17.18
C LEU A 144 -29.87 7.84 17.41
N ALA A 145 -30.25 8.44 18.53
CA ALA A 145 -29.89 9.81 18.88
C ALA A 145 -28.42 9.94 19.31
N THR A 146 -27.90 8.97 20.08
CA THR A 146 -26.49 8.92 20.48
C THR A 146 -25.60 8.53 19.31
N LEU A 147 -26.00 7.58 18.46
CA LEU A 147 -25.32 7.24 17.20
C LEU A 147 -25.30 8.44 16.24
N ASN A 148 -26.40 9.20 16.11
CA ASN A 148 -26.39 10.48 15.38
C ASN A 148 -25.41 11.50 15.99
N LYS A 149 -25.32 11.57 17.32
CA LYS A 149 -24.40 12.47 18.02
C LYS A 149 -22.95 12.06 17.80
N PHE A 150 -22.64 10.76 17.90
CA PHE A 150 -21.34 10.20 17.56
C PHE A 150 -21.00 10.47 16.10
N LEU A 151 -21.85 10.10 15.13
CA LEU A 151 -21.63 10.37 13.70
C LEU A 151 -21.40 11.85 13.39
N LYS A 152 -22.06 12.78 14.10
CA LYS A 152 -21.81 14.23 13.97
C LYS A 152 -20.47 14.66 14.58
N GLN A 153 -20.03 14.03 15.66
CA GLN A 153 -18.72 14.26 16.30
C GLN A 153 -17.55 13.52 15.62
N THR A 154 -17.82 12.48 14.82
CA THR A 154 -16.84 11.76 14.00
C THR A 154 -16.21 12.71 12.96
N PRO A 155 -14.87 12.72 12.78
CA PRO A 155 -14.20 13.47 11.71
C PRO A 155 -14.76 13.14 10.32
N GLU A 156 -14.74 14.12 9.41
CA GLU A 156 -15.40 13.96 8.11
C GLU A 156 -14.76 12.86 7.25
N GLU A 157 -13.43 12.71 7.31
CA GLU A 157 -12.70 11.62 6.66
C GLU A 157 -13.15 10.24 7.16
N GLN A 158 -13.44 10.09 8.46
CA GLN A 158 -13.97 8.85 9.02
C GLN A 158 -15.43 8.61 8.63
N ARG A 159 -16.25 9.66 8.45
CA ARG A 159 -17.59 9.53 7.84
C ARG A 159 -17.49 9.07 6.38
N GLN A 160 -16.58 9.66 5.60
CA GLN A 160 -16.36 9.30 4.20
C GLN A 160 -15.82 7.87 4.05
N LEU A 161 -14.92 7.44 4.94
CA LEU A 161 -14.48 6.04 5.03
C LEU A 161 -15.61 5.10 5.46
N ALA A 162 -16.52 5.53 6.32
CA ALA A 162 -17.68 4.72 6.71
C ALA A 162 -18.67 4.53 5.54
N THR A 163 -19.00 5.59 4.79
CA THR A 163 -19.83 5.46 3.58
C THR A 163 -19.12 4.64 2.51
N GLN A 164 -17.83 4.89 2.23
CA GLN A 164 -17.06 4.06 1.28
C GLN A 164 -17.04 2.58 1.68
N ASN A 165 -16.97 2.24 2.98
CA ASN A 165 -17.07 0.87 3.45
C ASN A 165 -18.49 0.28 3.33
N ILE A 166 -19.54 1.11 3.38
CA ILE A 166 -20.92 0.69 3.10
C ILE A 166 -21.09 0.45 1.60
N ASP A 167 -20.68 1.39 0.76
CA ASP A 167 -20.70 1.28 -0.71
C ASP A 167 -19.94 0.03 -1.18
N LEU A 168 -18.72 -0.20 -0.65
CA LEU A 168 -17.91 -1.38 -0.95
C LEU A 168 -18.56 -2.67 -0.44
N LYS A 169 -19.22 -2.67 0.73
CA LYS A 169 -19.98 -3.84 1.20
C LYS A 169 -21.22 -4.11 0.34
N GLN A 170 -21.90 -3.08 -0.14
CA GLN A 170 -23.07 -3.20 -1.00
C GLN A 170 -22.68 -3.69 -2.40
N GLN A 171 -21.57 -3.20 -2.95
CA GLN A 171 -20.93 -3.75 -4.16
C GLN A 171 -20.47 -5.20 -3.96
N MET A 172 -19.87 -5.53 -2.80
CA MET A 172 -19.44 -6.91 -2.52
C MET A 172 -20.63 -7.86 -2.33
N LEU A 173 -21.73 -7.40 -1.74
CA LEU A 173 -22.99 -8.14 -1.64
C LEU A 173 -23.62 -8.34 -3.02
N GLU A 174 -23.60 -7.34 -3.91
CA GLU A 174 -24.08 -7.47 -5.29
C GLU A 174 -23.19 -8.43 -6.10
N ILE A 175 -21.87 -8.37 -5.93
CA ILE A 175 -20.93 -9.35 -6.52
C ILE A 175 -21.17 -10.76 -5.96
N ILE A 176 -21.53 -10.90 -4.68
CA ILE A 176 -21.94 -12.19 -4.09
C ILE A 176 -23.29 -12.65 -4.64
N ARG A 177 -24.25 -11.74 -4.88
CA ARG A 177 -25.55 -12.02 -5.50
C ARG A 177 -25.35 -12.53 -6.93
N GLN A 178 -24.58 -11.81 -7.74
CA GLN A 178 -24.19 -12.21 -9.09
C GLN A 178 -23.39 -13.52 -9.10
N ASN A 179 -22.48 -13.75 -8.14
CA ASN A 179 -21.80 -15.04 -8.01
C ASN A 179 -22.74 -16.19 -7.62
N LYS A 180 -23.80 -15.93 -6.84
CA LYS A 180 -24.85 -16.93 -6.55
C LYS A 180 -25.73 -17.20 -7.77
N GLU A 181 -26.05 -16.19 -8.57
CA GLU A 181 -26.77 -16.35 -9.86
C GLU A 181 -25.90 -17.10 -10.89
N LEU A 182 -24.61 -16.80 -10.96
CA LEU A 182 -23.64 -17.53 -11.77
C LEU A 182 -23.43 -18.97 -11.25
N GLN A 183 -23.41 -19.21 -9.94
CA GLN A 183 -23.37 -20.58 -9.40
C GLN A 183 -24.69 -21.34 -9.61
N ALA A 184 -25.84 -20.66 -9.59
CA ALA A 184 -27.13 -21.27 -9.91
C ALA A 184 -27.20 -21.67 -11.38
N THR A 185 -26.84 -20.77 -12.29
CA THR A 185 -26.79 -21.06 -13.74
C THR A 185 -25.70 -22.07 -14.10
N VAL A 186 -24.51 -22.03 -13.47
CA VAL A 186 -23.50 -23.10 -13.64
C VAL A 186 -24.03 -24.44 -13.13
N LYS A 187 -24.71 -24.50 -11.97
CA LYS A 187 -25.37 -25.73 -11.51
C LYS A 187 -26.49 -26.19 -12.44
N GLU A 188 -27.20 -25.27 -13.09
CA GLU A 188 -28.23 -25.59 -14.07
C GLU A 188 -27.63 -26.15 -15.36
N TYR A 189 -26.51 -25.59 -15.84
CA TYR A 189 -25.72 -26.16 -16.95
C TYR A 189 -25.08 -27.51 -16.56
N GLU A 190 -24.58 -27.68 -15.34
CA GLU A 190 -24.10 -28.97 -14.83
C GLU A 190 -25.25 -29.99 -14.71
N PHE A 191 -26.46 -29.57 -14.36
CA PHE A 191 -27.63 -30.44 -14.28
C PHE A 191 -28.20 -30.80 -15.66
N GLN A 192 -28.08 -29.90 -16.65
CA GLN A 192 -28.35 -30.20 -18.06
C GLN A 192 -27.30 -31.18 -18.60
N SER A 193 -26.01 -30.90 -18.43
CA SER A 193 -24.91 -31.77 -18.89
C SER A 193 -24.95 -33.17 -18.25
N ASN A 194 -25.29 -33.29 -16.97
CA ASN A 194 -25.48 -34.59 -16.32
C ASN A 194 -26.79 -35.30 -16.71
N LYS A 195 -27.76 -34.61 -17.33
CA LYS A 195 -28.92 -35.25 -17.99
C LYS A 195 -28.61 -35.72 -19.41
N GLU A 196 -27.77 -35.00 -20.16
CA GLU A 196 -27.39 -35.40 -21.53
C GLU A 196 -26.68 -36.77 -21.56
N ASN A 197 -25.89 -37.08 -20.51
CA ASN A 197 -25.25 -38.40 -20.32
C ASN A 197 -26.23 -39.59 -20.12
N VAL A 198 -27.55 -39.39 -20.15
CA VAL A 198 -28.57 -40.44 -19.92
C VAL A 198 -29.64 -40.47 -21.04
N SER A 199 -29.41 -39.84 -22.21
CA SER A 199 -30.42 -39.77 -23.29
C SER A 199 -29.79 -39.70 -24.70
N GLU A 200 -29.12 -40.79 -25.09
CA GLU A 200 -28.27 -40.92 -26.29
C GLU A 200 -28.93 -40.68 -27.68
N SER A 201 -30.24 -40.47 -27.78
CA SER A 201 -30.92 -40.34 -29.09
C SER A 201 -30.87 -38.94 -29.70
N GLY A 202 -30.91 -37.87 -28.89
CA GLY A 202 -31.10 -36.50 -29.41
C GLY A 202 -29.85 -35.84 -30.00
N GLN A 203 -28.71 -35.94 -29.32
CA GLN A 203 -27.46 -35.29 -29.78
C GLN A 203 -26.85 -35.99 -31.00
N ASN A 204 -27.15 -37.28 -31.23
CA ASN A 204 -26.61 -38.02 -32.37
C ASN A 204 -27.13 -37.43 -33.70
N ASP A 205 -28.40 -37.00 -33.77
CA ASP A 205 -28.96 -36.37 -34.96
C ASP A 205 -28.42 -34.96 -35.20
N PHE A 206 -28.13 -34.18 -34.16
CA PHE A 206 -27.51 -32.85 -34.31
C PHE A 206 -26.03 -32.96 -34.73
N VAL A 207 -25.29 -33.90 -34.15
CA VAL A 207 -23.89 -34.17 -34.54
C VAL A 207 -23.83 -34.77 -35.95
N ASN A 208 -24.75 -35.67 -36.33
CA ASN A 208 -24.84 -36.18 -37.70
C ASN A 208 -25.29 -35.09 -38.69
N SER A 209 -26.19 -34.18 -38.31
CA SER A 209 -26.57 -33.00 -39.11
C SER A 209 -25.34 -32.12 -39.41
N ILE A 210 -24.57 -31.75 -38.39
CA ILE A 210 -23.31 -30.99 -38.56
C ILE A 210 -22.29 -31.78 -39.40
N LYS A 211 -22.19 -33.09 -39.21
CA LYS A 211 -21.27 -33.97 -39.95
C LYS A 211 -21.68 -34.16 -41.41
N ILE A 212 -22.98 -34.12 -41.72
CA ILE A 212 -23.53 -34.09 -43.07
C ILE A 212 -23.22 -32.72 -43.70
N GLN A 213 -23.50 -31.60 -43.02
CA GLN A 213 -23.18 -30.26 -43.52
C GLN A 213 -21.68 -30.08 -43.81
N TYR A 214 -20.79 -30.54 -42.94
CA TYR A 214 -19.34 -30.52 -43.24
C TYR A 214 -18.98 -31.42 -44.41
N LYS A 215 -19.65 -32.56 -44.60
CA LYS A 215 -19.42 -33.45 -45.75
C LYS A 215 -19.94 -32.83 -47.05
N GLU A 216 -21.09 -32.16 -47.02
CA GLU A 216 -21.66 -31.41 -48.13
C GLU A 216 -20.77 -30.23 -48.50
N ILE A 217 -20.24 -29.47 -47.53
CA ILE A 217 -19.28 -28.37 -47.77
C ILE A 217 -17.97 -28.91 -48.36
N ILE A 218 -17.42 -30.01 -47.84
CA ILE A 218 -16.23 -30.65 -48.43
C ILE A 218 -16.52 -31.09 -49.86
N GLN A 219 -17.65 -31.77 -50.10
CA GLN A 219 -18.04 -32.21 -51.43
C GLN A 219 -18.30 -31.03 -52.39
N GLU A 220 -18.87 -29.91 -51.94
CA GLU A 220 -19.01 -28.67 -52.72
C GLU A 220 -17.64 -28.06 -53.08
N LYS A 221 -16.64 -28.15 -52.18
CA LYS A 221 -15.26 -27.70 -52.48
C LYS A 221 -14.52 -28.67 -53.39
N ASP A 222 -14.74 -29.98 -53.27
CA ASP A 222 -14.17 -31.00 -54.14
C ASP A 222 -14.82 -30.94 -55.55
N ASP A 223 -16.13 -30.68 -55.64
CA ASP A 223 -16.83 -30.41 -56.91
C ASP A 223 -16.36 -29.09 -57.54
N GLN A 224 -16.07 -28.05 -56.74
CA GLN A 224 -15.47 -26.80 -57.24
C GLN A 224 -14.03 -26.99 -57.69
N LEU A 225 -13.22 -27.76 -56.96
CA LEU A 225 -11.88 -28.17 -57.42
C LEU A 225 -11.98 -28.96 -58.72
N THR A 226 -12.88 -29.93 -58.82
CA THR A 226 -13.14 -30.71 -60.04
C THR A 226 -13.61 -29.81 -61.19
N GLN A 227 -14.41 -28.77 -60.93
CA GLN A 227 -14.77 -27.77 -61.95
C GLN A 227 -13.57 -26.92 -62.37
N TYR A 228 -12.72 -26.47 -61.45
CA TYR A 228 -11.50 -25.72 -61.80
C TYR A 228 -10.46 -26.59 -62.51
N GLU A 229 -10.33 -27.87 -62.16
CA GLU A 229 -9.47 -28.83 -62.86
C GLU A 229 -10.01 -29.10 -64.27
N ASN A 230 -11.32 -29.29 -64.44
CA ASN A 230 -11.94 -29.37 -65.77
C ASN A 230 -11.82 -28.06 -66.56
N GLN A 231 -11.84 -26.89 -65.92
CA GLN A 231 -11.56 -25.60 -66.59
C GLN A 231 -10.08 -25.50 -67.01
N ILE A 232 -9.14 -25.95 -66.16
CA ILE A 232 -7.72 -25.99 -66.50
C ILE A 232 -7.45 -26.99 -67.63
N GLU A 233 -8.10 -28.14 -67.62
CA GLU A 233 -7.91 -29.18 -68.65
C GLU A 233 -8.63 -28.83 -69.96
N THR A 234 -9.79 -28.16 -69.93
CA THR A 234 -10.40 -27.59 -71.14
C THR A 234 -9.63 -26.37 -71.67
N LEU A 235 -9.04 -25.53 -70.82
CA LEU A 235 -8.10 -24.48 -71.26
C LEU A 235 -6.81 -25.06 -71.84
N ARG A 236 -6.30 -26.17 -71.29
CA ARG A 236 -5.17 -26.92 -71.87
C ARG A 236 -5.52 -27.52 -73.22
N LEU A 237 -6.68 -28.18 -73.33
CA LEU A 237 -7.18 -28.71 -74.60
C LEU A 237 -7.37 -27.58 -75.62
N GLN A 238 -7.93 -26.43 -75.24
CA GLN A 238 -8.02 -25.25 -76.10
C GLN A 238 -6.64 -24.70 -76.49
N LEU A 239 -5.65 -24.73 -75.59
CA LEU A 239 -4.29 -24.28 -75.91
C LEU A 239 -3.57 -25.27 -76.85
N GLU A 240 -3.71 -26.57 -76.61
CA GLU A 240 -3.16 -27.64 -77.45
C GLU A 240 -3.86 -27.69 -78.82
N GLN A 241 -5.16 -27.38 -78.86
CA GLN A 241 -5.93 -27.22 -80.08
C GLN A 241 -5.49 -25.96 -80.82
N GLN A 242 -5.34 -24.80 -80.17
CA GLN A 242 -4.71 -23.62 -80.79
C GLN A 242 -3.27 -23.85 -81.28
N ILE A 243 -2.53 -24.79 -80.69
CA ILE A 243 -1.18 -25.20 -81.15
C ILE A 243 -1.27 -26.15 -82.35
N LYS A 244 -2.29 -27.02 -82.42
CA LYS A 244 -2.58 -27.89 -83.58
C LYS A 244 -3.18 -27.12 -84.76
N ASP A 245 -3.98 -26.09 -84.49
CA ASP A 245 -4.58 -25.17 -85.46
C ASP A 245 -3.53 -24.17 -85.98
N LYS A 246 -2.49 -23.87 -85.19
CA LYS A 246 -1.24 -23.22 -85.65
C LYS A 246 -0.29 -24.18 -86.36
N ARG A 247 -0.85 -25.04 -87.21
CA ARG A 247 -0.11 -25.57 -88.37
C ARG A 247 0.25 -24.41 -89.31
N ILE A 248 1.12 -24.71 -90.28
CA ILE A 248 1.44 -23.77 -91.36
C ILE A 248 0.11 -23.30 -91.97
N PRO A 249 -0.19 -21.98 -92.02
CA PRO A 249 -1.47 -21.49 -92.50
C PRO A 249 -1.84 -22.10 -93.86
N ASP A 250 -3.11 -22.47 -94.04
CA ASP A 250 -3.55 -23.09 -95.29
C ASP A 250 -3.33 -22.15 -96.49
N GLU A 251 -3.37 -20.82 -96.31
CA GLU A 251 -2.94 -19.85 -97.33
C GLU A 251 -1.49 -20.06 -97.83
N ILE A 252 -0.58 -20.57 -96.98
CA ILE A 252 0.80 -20.88 -97.36
C ILE A 252 0.86 -22.25 -98.06
N LEU A 253 0.05 -23.23 -97.63
CA LEU A 253 -0.04 -24.53 -98.29
C LEU A 253 -0.71 -24.44 -99.66
N GLU A 254 -1.87 -23.80 -99.77
CA GLU A 254 -2.53 -23.46 -101.04
C GLU A 254 -1.60 -22.66 -101.95
N ARG A 255 -0.85 -21.70 -101.42
CA ARG A 255 0.07 -20.90 -102.26
C ARG A 255 1.30 -21.68 -102.71
N LEU A 256 1.79 -22.63 -101.91
CA LEU A 256 2.89 -23.52 -102.30
C LEU A 256 2.40 -24.56 -103.32
N GLU A 257 1.20 -25.12 -103.14
CA GLU A 257 0.55 -26.01 -104.10
C GLU A 257 0.22 -25.28 -105.41
N PHE A 258 -0.31 -24.06 -105.35
CA PHE A 258 -0.53 -23.19 -106.52
C PHE A 258 0.79 -22.88 -107.25
N LEU A 259 1.86 -22.52 -106.54
CA LEU A 259 3.18 -22.28 -107.14
C LEU A 259 3.82 -23.56 -107.72
N GLN A 260 3.46 -24.74 -107.18
CA GLN A 260 3.88 -26.04 -107.70
C GLN A 260 3.08 -26.45 -108.94
N VAL A 261 1.76 -26.23 -108.95
CA VAL A 261 0.88 -26.42 -110.11
C VAL A 261 1.26 -25.47 -111.23
N ASP A 262 1.53 -24.19 -110.95
CA ASP A 262 1.95 -23.25 -111.97
C ASP A 262 3.39 -23.50 -112.46
N ASN A 263 4.28 -24.01 -111.61
CA ASN A 263 5.56 -24.58 -112.08
C ASN A 263 5.36 -25.72 -113.08
N GLN A 264 4.38 -26.60 -112.85
CA GLN A 264 4.03 -27.65 -113.82
C GLN A 264 3.35 -27.08 -115.08
N SER A 265 2.55 -26.02 -114.97
CA SER A 265 1.97 -25.29 -116.10
C SER A 265 3.06 -24.66 -116.98
N LEU A 266 4.04 -23.99 -116.36
CA LEU A 266 5.17 -23.36 -117.02
C LEU A 266 6.12 -24.38 -117.63
N ARG A 267 6.37 -25.52 -116.96
CA ARG A 267 7.16 -26.63 -117.53
C ARG A 267 6.49 -27.21 -118.77
N ARG A 268 5.19 -27.52 -118.72
CA ARG A 268 4.44 -28.00 -119.90
C ARG A 268 4.48 -26.98 -121.03
N LYS A 269 4.20 -25.70 -120.77
CA LYS A 269 4.31 -24.63 -121.78
C LYS A 269 5.72 -24.52 -122.38
N ILE A 270 6.78 -24.72 -121.58
CA ILE A 270 8.16 -24.75 -122.07
C ILE A 270 8.41 -25.98 -122.95
N ASP A 271 7.91 -27.16 -122.57
CA ASP A 271 8.01 -28.38 -123.37
C ASP A 271 7.23 -28.26 -124.69
N ASP A 272 5.99 -27.76 -124.64
CA ASP A 272 5.11 -27.47 -125.79
C ASP A 272 5.80 -26.50 -126.77
N ILE A 273 6.25 -25.34 -126.29
CA ILE A 273 6.99 -24.34 -127.07
C ILE A 273 8.30 -24.92 -127.61
N THR A 274 8.97 -25.83 -126.88
CA THR A 274 10.18 -26.51 -127.34
C THR A 274 9.89 -27.56 -128.42
N THR A 275 8.70 -28.16 -128.45
CA THR A 275 8.25 -28.97 -129.59
C THR A 275 7.87 -28.13 -130.80
N ASP A 276 7.22 -26.97 -130.62
CA ASP A 276 6.93 -26.05 -131.73
C ASP A 276 8.22 -25.48 -132.35
N LEU A 277 9.22 -25.12 -131.52
CA LEU A 277 10.57 -24.69 -131.94
C LEU A 277 11.38 -25.78 -132.69
N LYS A 278 10.94 -27.05 -132.66
CA LYS A 278 11.51 -28.13 -133.50
C LYS A 278 10.80 -28.28 -134.84
N ASN A 279 9.57 -27.78 -134.97
CA ASN A 279 8.70 -28.00 -136.13
C ASN A 279 8.57 -26.76 -137.04
N MET A 280 8.88 -25.56 -136.54
CA MET A 280 8.86 -24.32 -137.32
C MET A 280 10.04 -24.21 -138.31
N PRO A 281 9.79 -23.94 -139.61
CA PRO A 281 10.84 -23.54 -140.56
C PRO A 281 11.49 -22.20 -140.17
N GLN A 282 12.73 -22.00 -140.60
CA GLN A 282 13.45 -20.75 -140.37
C GLN A 282 12.94 -19.63 -141.27
N ASP A 283 12.47 -18.53 -140.68
CA ASP A 283 13.11 -17.21 -140.85
C ASP A 283 12.56 -16.15 -139.87
N TYR A 284 13.42 -15.17 -139.54
CA TYR A 284 13.22 -13.92 -138.76
C TYR A 284 12.55 -13.93 -137.37
N GLU A 285 11.60 -14.79 -137.02
CA GLU A 285 11.00 -14.78 -135.67
C GLU A 285 11.87 -15.45 -134.58
N ARG A 286 12.81 -16.32 -135.00
CA ARG A 286 13.61 -17.17 -134.11
C ARG A 286 14.41 -16.38 -133.07
N ASP A 287 15.09 -15.31 -133.49
CA ASP A 287 16.00 -14.54 -132.64
C ASP A 287 15.25 -13.74 -131.56
N SER A 288 14.01 -13.34 -131.86
CA SER A 288 13.09 -12.70 -130.90
C SER A 288 12.65 -13.69 -129.81
N PHE A 289 12.21 -14.88 -130.24
CA PHE A 289 11.87 -15.97 -129.31
C PHE A 289 13.08 -16.46 -128.51
N GLU A 290 14.27 -16.58 -129.12
CA GLU A 290 15.49 -16.99 -128.42
C GLU A 290 15.92 -15.94 -127.38
N SER A 291 15.77 -14.65 -127.68
CA SER A 291 15.97 -13.56 -126.70
C SER A 291 14.99 -13.64 -125.54
N SER A 292 13.72 -13.95 -125.80
CA SER A 292 12.68 -14.13 -124.78
C SER A 292 12.96 -15.37 -123.91
N VAL A 293 13.31 -16.51 -124.52
CA VAL A 293 13.73 -17.74 -123.83
C VAL A 293 14.99 -17.51 -123.00
N LYS A 294 15.93 -16.67 -123.46
CA LYS A 294 17.13 -16.29 -122.69
C LYS A 294 16.81 -15.46 -121.46
N ASN A 295 15.86 -14.51 -121.54
CA ASN A 295 15.36 -13.77 -120.39
C ASN A 295 14.59 -14.68 -119.40
N LEU A 296 13.76 -15.60 -119.89
CA LEU A 296 13.08 -16.58 -119.05
C LEU A 296 14.06 -17.53 -118.35
N ARG A 297 15.15 -17.94 -119.01
CA ARG A 297 16.25 -18.72 -118.39
C ARG A 297 16.98 -17.93 -117.31
N LEU A 298 17.23 -16.63 -117.51
CA LEU A 298 17.80 -15.76 -116.47
C LEU A 298 16.87 -15.63 -115.26
N GLN A 299 15.58 -15.35 -115.47
CA GLN A 299 14.61 -15.31 -114.37
C GLN A 299 14.48 -16.65 -113.62
N LEU A 300 14.54 -17.78 -114.35
CA LEU A 300 14.56 -19.12 -113.75
C LEU A 300 15.83 -19.34 -112.91
N GLN A 301 16.99 -18.88 -113.39
CA GLN A 301 18.26 -18.97 -112.68
C GLN A 301 18.26 -18.11 -111.40
N ASP A 302 17.77 -16.86 -111.49
CA ASP A 302 17.62 -15.98 -110.33
C ASP A 302 16.68 -16.62 -109.29
N LYS A 303 15.54 -17.16 -109.72
CA LYS A 303 14.59 -17.86 -108.83
C LYS A 303 15.16 -19.15 -108.23
N MET A 304 16.04 -19.87 -108.92
CA MET A 304 16.78 -20.99 -108.33
C MET A 304 17.85 -20.53 -107.31
N SER A 305 18.44 -19.35 -107.50
CA SER A 305 19.35 -18.75 -106.49
C SER A 305 18.61 -18.30 -105.23
N GLU A 306 17.39 -17.76 -105.38
CA GLU A 306 16.51 -17.37 -104.27
C GLU A 306 15.97 -18.60 -103.52
N LEU A 307 15.61 -19.66 -104.24
CA LEU A 307 15.18 -20.93 -103.66
C LEU A 307 16.32 -21.60 -102.87
N THR A 308 17.52 -21.69 -103.44
CA THR A 308 18.67 -22.22 -102.71
C THR A 308 19.11 -21.34 -101.54
N SER A 309 18.88 -20.01 -101.58
CA SER A 309 19.07 -19.14 -100.42
C SER A 309 18.07 -19.45 -99.30
N THR A 310 16.78 -19.59 -99.63
CA THR A 310 15.72 -19.89 -98.65
C THR A 310 15.82 -21.32 -98.09
N GLU A 311 16.28 -22.31 -98.86
CA GLU A 311 16.65 -23.64 -98.36
C GLU A 311 17.80 -23.59 -97.34
N ASN A 312 18.83 -22.76 -97.59
CA ASN A 312 19.94 -22.57 -96.66
C ASN A 312 19.49 -21.85 -95.38
N GLU A 313 18.54 -20.92 -95.46
CA GLU A 313 17.93 -20.30 -94.27
C GLU A 313 17.05 -21.28 -93.49
N LEU A 314 16.22 -22.07 -94.17
CA LEU A 314 15.41 -23.13 -93.55
C LEU A 314 16.29 -24.13 -92.80
N LYS A 315 17.43 -24.53 -93.40
CA LYS A 315 18.42 -25.38 -92.75
C LYS A 315 19.01 -24.72 -91.50
N ARG A 316 19.48 -23.47 -91.60
CA ARG A 316 19.99 -22.69 -90.44
C ARG A 316 18.95 -22.56 -89.31
N TRP A 317 17.67 -22.43 -89.64
CA TRP A 317 16.59 -22.40 -88.65
C TRP A 317 16.35 -23.78 -88.01
N LYS A 318 16.40 -24.87 -88.79
CA LYS A 318 16.32 -26.24 -88.27
C LYS A 318 17.48 -26.57 -87.34
N ASP A 319 18.70 -26.21 -87.71
CA ASP A 319 19.92 -26.42 -86.92
C ASP A 319 19.84 -25.63 -85.59
N LYS A 320 19.37 -24.37 -85.63
CA LYS A 320 19.09 -23.56 -84.42
C LYS A 320 18.01 -24.18 -83.53
N TYR A 321 16.91 -24.66 -84.12
CA TYR A 321 15.83 -25.28 -83.35
C TYR A 321 16.30 -26.56 -82.63
N GLN A 322 17.11 -27.39 -83.30
CA GLN A 322 17.70 -28.57 -82.67
C GLN A 322 18.67 -28.22 -81.53
N ALA A 323 19.48 -27.16 -81.68
CA ALA A 323 20.34 -26.68 -80.60
C ALA A 323 19.53 -26.20 -79.38
N ILE A 324 18.49 -25.39 -79.60
CA ILE A 324 17.61 -24.89 -78.53
C ILE A 324 16.86 -26.05 -77.84
N ASN A 325 16.43 -27.08 -78.58
CA ASN A 325 15.78 -28.24 -77.97
C ASN A 325 16.78 -29.03 -77.10
N ALA A 326 18.01 -29.25 -77.57
CA ALA A 326 19.04 -29.93 -76.79
C ALA A 326 19.43 -29.16 -75.51
N GLU A 327 19.45 -27.82 -75.55
CA GLU A 327 19.61 -26.98 -74.35
C GLU A 327 18.42 -27.12 -73.38
N TYR A 328 17.19 -27.20 -73.91
CA TYR A 328 15.98 -27.41 -73.11
C TYR A 328 15.94 -28.80 -72.45
N ASP A 329 16.32 -29.85 -73.19
CA ASP A 329 16.41 -31.22 -72.68
C ASP A 329 17.50 -31.33 -71.59
N GLY A 330 18.65 -30.69 -71.80
CA GLY A 330 19.71 -30.58 -70.78
C GLY A 330 19.27 -29.79 -69.54
N PHE A 331 18.52 -28.71 -69.71
CA PHE A 331 17.98 -27.90 -68.61
C PHE A 331 16.91 -28.67 -67.81
N THR A 332 16.02 -29.40 -68.47
CA THR A 332 14.99 -30.21 -67.81
C THR A 332 15.57 -31.42 -67.08
N ALA A 333 16.59 -32.09 -67.64
CA ALA A 333 17.36 -33.13 -66.95
C ALA A 333 18.04 -32.58 -65.67
N SER A 334 18.80 -31.48 -65.79
CA SER A 334 19.46 -30.83 -64.65
C SER A 334 18.46 -30.36 -63.59
N ARG A 335 17.29 -29.84 -64.01
CA ARG A 335 16.20 -29.47 -63.09
C ARG A 335 15.63 -30.69 -62.35
N ASN A 336 15.46 -31.82 -63.02
CA ASN A 336 14.96 -33.05 -62.40
C ASN A 336 15.98 -33.66 -61.42
N ASP A 337 17.27 -33.65 -61.74
CA ASP A 337 18.33 -34.09 -60.81
C ASP A 337 18.37 -33.23 -59.54
N ASN A 338 18.28 -31.91 -59.68
CA ASN A 338 18.24 -31.01 -58.53
C ASN A 338 16.94 -31.17 -57.71
N LEU A 339 15.80 -31.40 -58.37
CA LEU A 339 14.53 -31.70 -57.70
C LEU A 339 14.56 -33.07 -57.00
N SER A 340 15.32 -34.05 -57.52
CA SER A 340 15.58 -35.33 -56.86
C SER A 340 16.45 -35.16 -55.61
N LYS A 341 17.53 -34.37 -55.67
CA LYS A 341 18.38 -34.05 -54.50
C LYS A 341 17.59 -33.37 -53.38
N VAL A 342 16.83 -32.32 -53.71
CA VAL A 342 15.98 -31.60 -52.76
C VAL A 342 14.90 -32.52 -52.14
N ARG A 343 14.40 -33.52 -52.88
CA ARG A 343 13.49 -34.54 -52.31
C ARG A 343 14.18 -35.48 -51.32
N HIS A 344 15.45 -35.83 -51.54
CA HIS A 344 16.23 -36.63 -50.58
C HIS A 344 16.55 -35.81 -49.33
N GLU A 345 17.09 -34.60 -49.48
CA GLU A 345 17.35 -33.67 -48.38
C GLU A 345 16.11 -33.40 -47.52
N LEU A 346 14.93 -33.25 -48.14
CA LEU A 346 13.65 -33.07 -47.44
C LEU A 346 13.23 -34.33 -46.65
N ASN A 347 13.48 -35.52 -47.18
CA ASN A 347 13.20 -36.79 -46.50
C ASN A 347 14.17 -37.02 -45.33
N ASP A 348 15.46 -36.76 -45.51
CA ASP A 348 16.49 -36.90 -44.47
C ASP A 348 16.20 -35.94 -43.30
N LEU A 349 15.89 -34.67 -43.61
CA LEU A 349 15.52 -33.65 -42.62
C LEU A 349 14.23 -34.02 -41.88
N LYS A 350 13.25 -34.63 -42.58
CA LYS A 350 12.03 -35.15 -41.97
C LYS A 350 12.34 -36.32 -41.04
N GLN A 351 13.14 -37.28 -41.46
CA GLN A 351 13.52 -38.43 -40.63
C GLN A 351 14.31 -38.00 -39.38
N GLN A 352 15.23 -37.02 -39.52
CA GLN A 352 15.94 -36.43 -38.39
C GLN A 352 14.96 -35.78 -37.39
N LYS A 353 14.00 -34.99 -37.87
CA LYS A 353 12.97 -34.37 -37.04
C LYS A 353 12.08 -35.41 -36.36
N ASP A 354 11.64 -36.44 -37.07
CA ASP A 354 10.79 -37.50 -36.51
C ASP A 354 11.53 -38.25 -35.38
N MET A 355 12.82 -38.58 -35.57
CA MET A 355 13.69 -39.12 -34.50
C MET A 355 13.85 -38.18 -33.30
N GLU A 356 14.01 -36.87 -33.53
CA GLU A 356 14.10 -35.87 -32.45
C GLU A 356 12.79 -35.76 -31.66
N THR A 357 11.63 -35.78 -32.34
CA THR A 357 10.34 -35.79 -31.63
C THR A 357 10.13 -37.07 -30.81
N GLU A 358 10.60 -38.23 -31.28
CA GLU A 358 10.57 -39.47 -30.50
C GLU A 358 11.53 -39.44 -29.30
N LYS A 359 12.69 -38.80 -29.41
CA LYS A 359 13.59 -38.56 -28.28
C LYS A 359 12.89 -37.68 -27.23
N LEU A 360 12.34 -36.54 -27.64
CA LEU A 360 11.62 -35.61 -26.76
C LEU A 360 10.39 -36.25 -26.11
N LYS A 361 9.63 -37.11 -26.80
CA LYS A 361 8.52 -37.87 -26.21
C LYS A 361 8.98 -38.83 -25.11
N ARG A 362 10.14 -39.47 -25.26
CA ARG A 362 10.72 -40.36 -24.22
C ARG A 362 11.18 -39.57 -23.01
N GLU A 363 11.81 -38.43 -23.24
CA GLU A 363 12.26 -37.50 -22.20
C GLU A 363 11.07 -36.91 -21.42
N MET A 364 10.02 -36.47 -22.10
CA MET A 364 8.75 -36.05 -21.48
C MET A 364 8.11 -37.16 -20.64
N LYS A 365 8.05 -38.41 -21.13
CA LYS A 365 7.53 -39.54 -20.34
C LYS A 365 8.38 -39.85 -19.11
N TYR A 366 9.70 -39.70 -19.20
CA TYR A 366 10.61 -39.89 -18.07
C TYR A 366 10.43 -38.80 -17.00
N LEU A 367 10.36 -37.54 -17.41
CA LEU A 367 10.09 -36.40 -16.50
C LEU A 367 8.70 -36.49 -15.88
N GLN A 368 7.68 -36.92 -16.64
CA GLN A 368 6.33 -37.16 -16.11
C GLN A 368 6.33 -38.25 -15.04
N LYS A 369 7.09 -39.34 -15.22
CA LYS A 369 7.24 -40.40 -14.21
C LYS A 369 7.96 -39.90 -12.95
N GLN A 370 9.03 -39.11 -13.08
CA GLN A 370 9.69 -38.48 -11.93
C GLN A 370 8.74 -37.54 -11.16
N LEU A 371 7.92 -36.77 -11.88
CA LEU A 371 6.93 -35.88 -11.26
C LEU A 371 5.87 -36.66 -10.48
N GLU A 372 5.39 -37.78 -11.03
CA GLU A 372 4.45 -38.68 -10.36
C GLU A 372 5.07 -39.33 -9.11
N GLU A 373 6.31 -39.82 -9.20
CA GLU A 373 7.08 -40.35 -8.06
C GLU A 373 7.25 -39.28 -6.95
N LYS A 374 7.59 -38.04 -7.31
CA LYS A 374 7.72 -36.94 -6.34
C LYS A 374 6.38 -36.48 -5.76
N THR A 375 5.29 -36.58 -6.51
CA THR A 375 3.93 -36.32 -6.00
C THR A 375 3.52 -37.39 -4.97
N GLN A 376 3.90 -38.65 -5.19
CA GLN A 376 3.70 -39.73 -4.23
C GLN A 376 4.52 -39.52 -2.95
N GLU A 377 5.82 -39.19 -3.06
CA GLU A 377 6.65 -38.80 -1.90
C GLU A 377 6.03 -37.64 -1.11
N GLU A 378 5.58 -36.58 -1.78
CA GLU A 378 4.95 -35.42 -1.13
C GLU A 378 3.66 -35.82 -0.38
N SER A 379 2.82 -36.67 -0.97
CA SER A 379 1.61 -37.17 -0.31
C SER A 379 1.91 -38.04 0.92
N HIS A 380 2.96 -38.85 0.90
CA HIS A 380 3.42 -39.59 2.07
C HIS A 380 3.88 -38.63 3.17
N LEU A 381 4.73 -37.65 2.84
CA LEU A 381 5.22 -36.65 3.79
C LEU A 381 4.09 -35.81 4.38
N ARG A 382 3.07 -35.44 3.59
CA ARG A 382 1.87 -34.74 4.08
C ARG A 382 1.06 -35.61 5.06
N THR A 383 0.90 -36.90 4.79
CA THR A 383 0.22 -37.83 5.71
C THR A 383 1.00 -38.04 7.00
N GLU A 384 2.32 -38.15 6.94
CA GLU A 384 3.19 -38.27 8.11
C GLU A 384 3.20 -36.99 8.95
N LEU A 385 3.32 -35.82 8.30
CA LEU A 385 3.26 -34.51 8.96
C LEU A 385 1.87 -34.27 9.59
N LYS A 386 0.78 -34.70 8.95
CA LYS A 386 -0.56 -34.69 9.57
C LYS A 386 -0.59 -35.59 10.81
N ARG A 387 -0.08 -36.83 10.74
CA ARG A 387 -0.01 -37.75 11.89
C ARG A 387 0.80 -37.15 13.05
N LEU A 388 1.87 -36.41 12.76
CA LEU A 388 2.66 -35.70 13.78
C LEU A 388 1.88 -34.53 14.40
N ILE A 389 1.11 -33.76 13.61
CA ILE A 389 0.20 -32.73 14.11
C ILE A 389 -0.90 -33.34 14.98
N ASP A 390 -1.56 -34.40 14.52
CA ASP A 390 -2.63 -35.08 15.27
C ASP A 390 -2.10 -35.70 16.57
N SER A 391 -0.86 -36.22 16.57
CA SER A 391 -0.16 -36.67 17.78
C SER A 391 0.24 -35.51 18.71
N GLY A 392 0.63 -34.36 18.17
CA GLY A 392 0.93 -33.15 18.95
C GLY A 392 -0.32 -32.54 19.60
N ASN A 393 -1.43 -32.54 18.87
CA ASN A 393 -2.75 -32.15 19.36
C ASN A 393 -3.26 -33.13 20.43
N SER A 394 -2.98 -34.43 20.29
CA SER A 394 -3.25 -35.43 21.33
C SER A 394 -2.39 -35.24 22.59
N ALA A 395 -1.16 -34.72 22.43
CA ALA A 395 -0.32 -34.26 23.54
C ALA A 395 -0.77 -32.92 24.15
N SER A 396 -1.77 -32.25 23.56
CA SER A 396 -2.41 -31.03 24.09
C SER A 396 -3.39 -31.29 25.25
N ASN A 397 -3.40 -32.51 25.81
CA ASN A 397 -3.98 -32.79 27.14
C ASN A 397 -3.43 -31.86 28.24
N LYS A 398 -2.29 -31.20 28.00
CA LYS A 398 -1.81 -30.05 28.79
C LYS A 398 -2.84 -28.93 28.95
N SER A 399 -3.85 -28.81 28.08
CA SER A 399 -4.95 -27.83 28.27
C SER A 399 -5.72 -28.09 29.57
N ALA A 400 -6.03 -29.35 29.87
CA ALA A 400 -6.69 -29.73 31.12
C ALA A 400 -5.76 -29.54 32.34
N GLU A 401 -4.46 -29.78 32.16
CA GLU A 401 -3.43 -29.50 33.19
C GLU A 401 -3.34 -27.99 33.47
N ILE A 402 -3.40 -27.15 32.43
CA ILE A 402 -3.42 -25.68 32.52
C ILE A 402 -4.69 -25.20 33.21
N GLU A 403 -5.87 -25.76 32.91
CA GLU A 403 -7.12 -25.45 33.62
C GLU A 403 -7.03 -25.80 35.12
N VAL A 404 -6.43 -26.95 35.46
CA VAL A 404 -6.16 -27.32 36.86
C VAL A 404 -5.22 -26.32 37.53
N TYR A 405 -4.08 -25.96 36.91
CA TYR A 405 -3.18 -24.94 37.47
C TYR A 405 -3.83 -23.56 37.57
N GLN A 406 -4.66 -23.15 36.61
CA GLN A 406 -5.41 -21.89 36.66
C GLN A 406 -6.43 -21.90 37.80
N SER A 407 -7.14 -23.01 38.03
CA SER A 407 -8.03 -23.17 39.17
C SER A 407 -7.25 -23.06 40.49
N GLN A 408 -6.07 -23.67 40.58
CA GLN A 408 -5.21 -23.63 41.76
C GLN A 408 -4.68 -22.21 42.03
N ILE A 409 -4.19 -21.51 41.00
CA ILE A 409 -3.78 -20.10 41.05
C ILE A 409 -4.94 -19.21 41.55
N ASN A 410 -6.16 -19.44 41.06
CA ASN A 410 -7.34 -18.68 41.50
C ASN A 410 -7.66 -18.95 42.98
N THR A 411 -7.59 -20.20 43.46
CA THR A 411 -7.77 -20.48 44.91
C THR A 411 -6.66 -19.86 45.78
N LEU A 412 -5.43 -19.77 45.28
CA LEU A 412 -4.33 -19.10 45.98
C LEU A 412 -4.55 -17.59 46.04
N ARG A 413 -4.96 -16.95 44.94
CA ARG A 413 -5.33 -15.52 44.93
C ARG A 413 -6.49 -15.20 45.86
N SER A 414 -7.51 -16.07 45.96
CA SER A 414 -8.59 -15.90 46.94
C SER A 414 -8.11 -16.02 48.39
N LYS A 415 -7.15 -16.92 48.67
CA LYS A 415 -6.51 -17.01 50.00
C LYS A 415 -5.64 -15.78 50.30
N GLU A 416 -4.86 -15.32 49.34
CA GLU A 416 -4.03 -14.11 49.43
C GLU A 416 -4.88 -12.87 49.71
N ALA A 417 -5.98 -12.68 48.97
CA ALA A 417 -6.92 -11.59 49.19
C ALA A 417 -7.54 -11.65 50.60
N ARG A 418 -7.90 -12.86 51.10
CA ARG A 418 -8.40 -13.03 52.46
C ARG A 418 -7.34 -12.71 53.52
N LEU A 419 -6.12 -13.22 53.35
CA LEU A 419 -5.00 -12.94 54.25
C LEU A 419 -4.57 -11.48 54.22
N SER A 420 -4.73 -10.78 53.10
CA SER A 420 -4.50 -9.33 52.97
C SER A 420 -5.55 -8.53 53.75
N LEU A 421 -6.82 -8.93 53.68
CA LEU A 421 -7.89 -8.36 54.51
C LEU A 421 -7.66 -8.63 56.00
N GLU A 422 -7.30 -9.86 56.36
CA GLU A 422 -6.98 -10.31 57.73
C GLU A 422 -5.77 -9.53 58.30
N ASN A 423 -4.70 -9.33 57.50
CA ASN A 423 -3.57 -8.46 57.86
C ASN A 423 -3.96 -6.97 57.96
N LYS A 424 -4.95 -6.49 57.21
CA LYS A 424 -5.46 -5.12 57.36
C LYS A 424 -6.23 -4.98 58.68
N GLN A 425 -7.11 -5.92 58.99
CA GLN A 425 -7.86 -5.94 60.26
C GLN A 425 -6.90 -5.94 61.45
N ILE A 426 -5.86 -6.79 61.45
CA ILE A 426 -4.83 -6.82 62.50
C ILE A 426 -4.06 -5.48 62.60
N ARG A 427 -3.83 -4.77 61.49
CA ARG A 427 -3.21 -3.42 61.53
C ARG A 427 -4.15 -2.35 62.06
N ASP A 428 -5.43 -2.41 61.70
CA ASP A 428 -6.45 -1.49 62.18
C ASP A 428 -6.67 -1.70 63.69
N GLU A 429 -6.72 -2.96 64.17
CA GLU A 429 -6.75 -3.35 65.59
C GLU A 429 -5.48 -2.92 66.36
N LEU A 430 -4.29 -3.10 65.76
CA LEU A 430 -3.02 -2.72 66.40
C LEU A 430 -2.87 -1.19 66.49
N ALA A 431 -3.42 -0.43 65.54
CA ALA A 431 -3.53 1.01 65.64
C ALA A 431 -4.51 1.43 66.75
N GLU A 432 -5.68 0.78 66.88
CA GLU A 432 -6.61 1.05 67.97
C GLU A 432 -6.00 0.74 69.34
N LEU A 433 -5.30 -0.39 69.48
CA LEU A 433 -4.56 -0.73 70.71
C LEU A 433 -3.42 0.26 71.00
N GLN A 434 -2.76 0.81 69.98
CA GLN A 434 -1.74 1.84 70.15
C GLN A 434 -2.36 3.17 70.62
N ASP A 435 -3.51 3.58 70.07
CA ASP A 435 -4.25 4.76 70.53
C ASP A 435 -4.80 4.57 71.95
N GLN A 436 -5.30 3.38 72.29
CA GLN A 436 -5.68 3.04 73.67
C GLN A 436 -4.48 3.11 74.61
N ALA A 437 -3.30 2.62 74.22
CA ALA A 437 -2.07 2.74 75.01
C ALA A 437 -1.62 4.20 75.20
N TYR A 438 -1.73 5.05 74.17
CA TYR A 438 -1.49 6.49 74.29
C TYR A 438 -2.49 7.16 75.24
N GLN A 439 -3.79 6.82 75.15
CA GLN A 439 -4.81 7.33 76.07
C GLN A 439 -4.55 6.89 77.52
N VAL A 440 -4.14 5.64 77.75
CA VAL A 440 -3.73 5.15 79.08
C VAL A 440 -2.52 5.92 79.61
N ASN A 441 -1.53 6.23 78.77
CA ASN A 441 -0.35 7.01 79.18
C ASN A 441 -0.69 8.49 79.49
N VAL A 442 -1.59 9.10 78.71
CA VAL A 442 -2.13 10.45 79.00
C VAL A 442 -2.95 10.44 80.29
N ASN A 443 -3.75 9.39 80.53
CA ASN A 443 -4.51 9.23 81.77
C ASN A 443 -3.60 8.95 82.99
N ALA A 444 -2.49 8.22 82.83
CA ALA A 444 -1.49 8.04 83.87
C ALA A 444 -0.76 9.37 84.19
N SER A 445 -0.43 10.16 83.16
CA SER A 445 0.13 11.51 83.33
C SER A 445 -0.85 12.44 84.08
N ARG A 446 -2.16 12.35 83.75
CA ARG A 446 -3.22 13.08 84.45
C ARG A 446 -3.43 12.59 85.89
N LEU A 447 -3.30 11.28 86.13
CA LEU A 447 -3.35 10.70 87.48
C LEU A 447 -2.18 11.19 88.33
N HIS A 448 -0.96 11.29 87.77
CA HIS A 448 0.19 11.86 88.47
C HIS A 448 -0.02 13.36 88.79
N MET A 449 -0.68 14.12 87.90
CA MET A 449 -1.07 15.50 88.20
C MET A 449 -2.08 15.57 89.36
N PHE A 450 -3.10 14.71 89.38
CA PHE A 450 -4.06 14.62 90.50
C PHE A 450 -3.44 14.08 91.80
N GLN A 451 -2.42 13.22 91.72
CA GLN A 451 -1.66 12.77 92.88
C GLN A 451 -0.87 13.94 93.47
N LYS A 452 -0.17 14.72 92.64
CA LYS A 452 0.54 15.92 93.07
C LYS A 452 -0.40 17.01 93.61
N GLU A 453 -1.58 17.18 93.02
CA GLU A 453 -2.63 18.08 93.54
C GLU A 453 -3.16 17.59 94.91
N ASN A 454 -3.35 16.28 95.11
CA ASN A 454 -3.69 15.71 96.41
C ASN A 454 -2.55 15.85 97.44
N GLU A 455 -1.28 15.72 97.04
CA GLU A 455 -0.12 15.96 97.89
C GLU A 455 -0.06 17.45 98.32
N GLU A 456 -0.21 18.38 97.38
CA GLU A 456 -0.28 19.83 97.67
C GLU A 456 -1.49 20.19 98.54
N LEU A 457 -2.65 19.55 98.34
CA LEU A 457 -3.82 19.71 99.20
C LEU A 457 -3.62 19.10 100.59
N HIS A 458 -2.88 17.98 100.70
CA HIS A 458 -2.61 17.34 101.97
C HIS A 458 -1.54 18.10 102.78
N ASP A 459 -0.47 18.59 102.15
CA ASP A 459 0.48 19.52 102.77
C ASP A 459 -0.20 20.81 103.23
N ARG A 460 -1.15 21.32 102.43
CA ARG A 460 -1.94 22.50 102.80
C ARG A 460 -2.95 22.21 103.92
N LEU A 461 -3.51 21.01 103.98
CA LEU A 461 -4.33 20.56 105.10
C LEU A 461 -3.48 20.45 106.38
N ASN A 462 -2.34 19.77 106.31
CA ASN A 462 -1.36 19.65 107.40
C ASN A 462 -0.87 21.04 107.89
N TYR A 463 -0.68 22.00 106.97
CA TYR A 463 -0.39 23.40 107.30
C TYR A 463 -1.54 24.04 108.09
N TYR A 464 -2.78 23.93 107.61
CA TYR A 464 -3.93 24.51 108.30
C TYR A 464 -4.24 23.80 109.63
N GLU A 465 -4.10 22.48 109.74
CA GLU A 465 -4.21 21.75 111.00
C GLU A 465 -3.16 22.22 112.01
N LYS A 466 -1.93 22.51 111.56
CA LYS A 466 -0.89 23.10 112.42
C LYS A 466 -1.21 24.54 112.82
N GLU A 467 -1.70 25.38 111.92
CA GLU A 467 -2.18 26.73 112.25
C GLU A 467 -3.35 26.69 113.25
N TYR A 468 -4.31 25.77 113.06
CA TYR A 468 -5.40 25.55 114.01
C TYR A 468 -4.88 25.04 115.37
N GLY A 469 -3.87 24.15 115.38
CA GLY A 469 -3.19 23.71 116.60
C GLY A 469 -2.53 24.86 117.33
N MET A 470 -1.73 25.70 116.64
CA MET A 470 -1.10 26.89 117.24
C MET A 470 -2.14 27.93 117.69
N ALA A 471 -3.25 28.08 116.96
CA ALA A 471 -4.36 28.95 117.36
C ALA A 471 -5.13 28.41 118.57
N GLN A 472 -5.25 27.08 118.72
CA GLN A 472 -5.83 26.44 119.90
C GLN A 472 -4.87 26.53 121.10
N GLU A 473 -3.58 26.27 120.94
CA GLU A 473 -2.57 26.50 121.99
C GLU A 473 -2.56 27.97 122.46
N ALA A 474 -2.69 28.92 121.53
CA ALA A 474 -2.82 30.34 121.84
C ALA A 474 -4.17 30.68 122.52
N LEU A 475 -5.27 30.00 122.17
CA LEU A 475 -6.55 30.15 122.84
C LEU A 475 -6.50 29.59 124.27
N GLU A 476 -5.99 28.37 124.46
CA GLU A 476 -5.83 27.74 125.78
C GLU A 476 -4.87 28.54 126.67
N SER A 477 -3.79 29.10 126.10
CA SER A 477 -2.92 30.05 126.80
C SER A 477 -3.65 31.34 127.17
N ALA A 478 -4.50 31.88 126.28
CA ALA A 478 -5.29 33.08 126.55
C ALA A 478 -6.42 32.83 127.57
N GLU A 479 -7.00 31.64 127.60
CA GLU A 479 -7.98 31.21 128.61
C GLU A 479 -7.28 31.00 129.97
N HIS A 480 -6.07 30.43 130.00
CA HIS A 480 -5.28 30.34 131.21
C HIS A 480 -4.82 31.72 131.71
N ASP A 481 -4.42 32.62 130.82
CA ASP A 481 -4.14 34.02 131.17
C ASP A 481 -5.41 34.76 131.62
N LEU A 482 -6.59 34.44 131.08
CA LEU A 482 -7.87 34.96 131.55
C LEU A 482 -8.24 34.39 132.92
N GLU A 483 -7.95 33.13 133.22
CA GLU A 483 -8.15 32.53 134.55
C GLU A 483 -7.17 33.09 135.58
N ASN A 484 -5.91 33.29 135.21
CA ASN A 484 -4.90 34.00 136.00
C ASN A 484 -5.30 35.47 136.20
N PHE A 485 -5.84 36.14 135.18
CA PHE A 485 -6.33 37.51 135.27
C PHE A 485 -7.59 37.57 136.14
N ASN A 486 -8.52 36.63 136.03
CA ASN A 486 -9.72 36.54 136.88
C ASN A 486 -9.36 36.21 138.34
N SER A 487 -8.35 35.38 138.57
CA SER A 487 -7.81 35.09 139.91
C SER A 487 -7.12 36.31 140.52
N ASN A 488 -6.31 37.03 139.72
CA ASN A 488 -5.71 38.29 140.13
C ASN A 488 -6.76 39.40 140.31
N LYS A 489 -7.80 39.44 139.47
CA LYS A 489 -8.94 40.35 139.57
C LYS A 489 -9.72 40.05 140.84
N LEU A 490 -10.09 38.80 141.14
CA LEU A 490 -10.79 38.43 142.37
C LEU A 490 -9.95 38.76 143.61
N ARG A 491 -8.63 38.56 143.55
CA ARG A 491 -7.68 38.96 144.60
C ARG A 491 -7.57 40.48 144.74
N LEU A 492 -7.59 41.21 143.62
CA LEU A 492 -7.62 42.67 143.57
C LEU A 492 -8.96 43.21 144.07
N GLU A 493 -10.10 42.61 143.73
CA GLU A 493 -11.46 42.93 144.19
C GLU A 493 -11.62 42.60 145.68
N THR A 494 -11.04 41.51 146.17
CA THR A 494 -10.97 41.24 147.62
C THR A 494 -10.15 42.31 148.34
N ARG A 495 -9.06 42.78 147.72
CA ARG A 495 -8.26 43.91 148.21
C ARG A 495 -8.93 45.26 147.97
N LEU A 496 -9.81 45.38 146.98
CA LEU A 496 -10.59 46.57 146.68
C LEU A 496 -11.69 46.69 147.73
N HIS A 497 -12.40 45.61 148.04
CA HIS A 497 -13.35 45.52 149.17
C HIS A 497 -12.67 45.71 150.54
N SER A 498 -11.41 45.30 150.75
CA SER A 498 -10.70 45.70 151.97
C SER A 498 -10.37 47.20 151.95
N LEU A 499 -9.82 47.70 150.85
CA LEU A 499 -9.54 49.12 150.64
C LEU A 499 -10.80 49.99 150.52
N GLU A 500 -11.99 49.42 150.33
CA GLU A 500 -13.31 50.06 150.33
C GLU A 500 -13.94 49.99 151.71
N ARG A 501 -13.62 49.01 152.57
CA ARG A 501 -13.90 49.17 154.01
C ARG A 501 -13.01 50.23 154.61
N ASP A 502 -11.74 50.27 154.21
CA ASP A 502 -10.81 51.35 154.57
C ASP A 502 -11.27 52.69 153.96
N ASN A 503 -11.65 52.71 152.67
CA ASN A 503 -12.14 53.92 151.98
C ASN A 503 -13.59 54.26 152.30
N GLU A 504 -14.43 53.41 152.88
CA GLU A 504 -15.71 53.82 153.48
C GLU A 504 -15.45 54.33 154.90
N GLY A 505 -14.45 53.79 155.61
CA GLY A 505 -13.89 54.39 156.82
C GLY A 505 -13.28 55.78 156.58
N LEU A 506 -12.71 56.02 155.39
CA LEU A 506 -12.18 57.33 154.96
C LEU A 506 -13.22 58.20 154.25
N LEU A 507 -14.12 57.67 153.42
CA LEU A 507 -15.20 58.43 152.76
C LEU A 507 -16.33 58.76 153.74
N SER A 508 -16.52 58.03 154.83
CA SER A 508 -17.32 58.52 155.96
C SER A 508 -16.69 59.75 156.63
N ARG A 509 -15.40 60.03 156.36
CA ARG A 509 -14.71 61.28 156.74
C ARG A 509 -14.65 62.29 155.57
N LEU A 510 -14.54 61.84 154.32
CA LEU A 510 -14.24 62.65 153.12
C LEU A 510 -15.43 62.95 152.19
N LYS A 511 -16.53 62.16 152.23
CA LYS A 511 -17.80 62.42 151.51
C LYS A 511 -18.53 63.67 152.03
N ASN A 512 -17.96 64.33 153.03
CA ASN A 512 -18.26 65.72 153.38
C ASN A 512 -17.81 66.74 152.31
N MET A 513 -17.07 66.35 151.24
CA MET A 513 -16.45 67.29 150.27
C MET A 513 -16.53 66.87 148.77
N THR A 514 -17.52 67.44 148.04
CA THR A 514 -17.51 67.93 146.62
C THR A 514 -17.31 66.99 145.38
N LYS A 515 -17.39 67.53 144.12
CA LYS A 515 -17.61 66.82 142.81
C LYS A 515 -17.14 67.58 141.51
N SER A 516 -16.97 66.84 140.38
CA SER A 516 -17.38 67.14 138.94
C SER A 516 -16.38 67.49 137.77
N SER A 517 -16.82 67.25 136.51
CA SER A 517 -16.40 67.77 135.13
C SER A 517 -15.77 66.83 134.05
N THR A 518 -15.83 67.21 132.74
CA THR A 518 -15.65 66.38 131.48
C THR A 518 -15.47 67.22 130.16
N ASP A 519 -14.82 66.74 129.05
CA ASP A 519 -14.88 67.35 127.67
C ASP A 519 -14.34 66.48 126.45
N PRO A 520 -14.77 66.67 125.15
CA PRO A 520 -14.22 65.97 123.93
C PRO A 520 -14.17 66.72 122.53
N ALA A 521 -13.31 66.32 121.56
CA ALA A 521 -13.38 66.73 120.12
C ALA A 521 -12.54 65.86 119.12
N LEU A 522 -12.97 65.66 117.84
CA LEU A 522 -12.16 65.04 116.72
C LEU A 522 -12.68 64.96 115.22
N PRO A 523 -13.94 65.21 114.78
CA PRO A 523 -14.42 64.68 113.48
C PRO A 523 -13.94 65.28 112.12
N GLU A 524 -13.37 66.48 112.08
CA GLU A 524 -13.47 67.36 110.88
C GLU A 524 -12.59 66.99 109.66
N LEU A 525 -11.63 66.07 109.80
CA LEU A 525 -10.56 65.86 108.80
C LEU A 525 -11.00 65.09 107.52
N ARG A 526 -12.23 64.59 107.44
CA ARG A 526 -12.63 63.54 106.46
C ARG A 526 -13.18 64.05 105.13
N ASP A 527 -13.82 65.22 105.09
CA ASP A 527 -14.62 65.65 103.93
C ASP A 527 -13.80 66.28 102.79
N HIS A 528 -12.51 66.56 103.01
CA HIS A 528 -11.77 67.45 102.11
C HIS A 528 -11.15 66.77 100.88
N SER A 529 -10.92 65.45 100.90
CA SER A 529 -10.34 64.70 99.77
C SER A 529 -11.34 64.46 98.64
N LYS A 530 -12.58 64.07 98.99
CA LYS A 530 -13.60 63.56 98.06
C LYS A 530 -13.95 64.51 96.90
N LYS A 531 -13.78 65.83 97.09
CA LYS A 531 -14.14 66.85 96.09
C LYS A 531 -13.16 66.99 94.92
N ARG A 532 -11.97 66.35 94.98
CA ARG A 532 -10.94 66.49 93.93
C ARG A 532 -11.21 65.58 92.73
N ASP A 533 -11.40 64.30 93.00
CA ASP A 533 -11.47 63.23 91.99
C ASP A 533 -12.70 63.36 91.07
N GLU A 534 -13.74 64.04 91.56
CA GLU A 534 -15.02 64.22 90.86
C GLU A 534 -14.94 65.25 89.70
N HIS A 535 -13.90 66.10 89.67
CA HIS A 535 -13.75 67.19 88.70
C HIS A 535 -12.99 66.77 87.43
N GLU A 536 -11.91 65.98 87.54
CA GLU A 536 -11.14 65.46 86.38
C GLU A 536 -12.04 64.61 85.45
N LYS A 537 -12.97 63.85 86.04
CA LYS A 537 -13.94 63.02 85.31
C LYS A 537 -14.85 63.82 84.36
N GLN A 538 -15.13 65.09 84.63
CA GLN A 538 -16.01 65.91 83.79
C GLN A 538 -15.26 66.40 82.54
N SER A 539 -14.02 66.85 82.69
CA SER A 539 -13.21 67.40 81.58
C SER A 539 -13.00 66.39 80.43
N LEU A 540 -12.85 65.10 80.74
CA LEU A 540 -12.63 64.04 79.74
C LEU A 540 -13.90 63.66 78.94
N ILE A 541 -15.09 64.09 79.38
CA ILE A 541 -16.34 63.80 78.67
C ILE A 541 -16.58 64.83 77.55
N GLU A 542 -16.26 66.10 77.82
CA GLU A 542 -16.47 67.22 76.88
C GLU A 542 -15.60 67.07 75.62
N GLU A 543 -14.33 66.66 75.78
CA GLU A 543 -13.40 66.41 74.67
C GLU A 543 -13.89 65.32 73.69
N ILE A 544 -14.58 64.29 74.21
CA ILE A 544 -15.07 63.16 73.40
C ILE A 544 -16.21 63.60 72.48
N ASP A 545 -17.11 64.48 72.93
CA ASP A 545 -18.27 64.91 72.14
C ASP A 545 -17.92 65.99 71.10
N ASP A 546 -16.92 66.84 71.37
CA ASP A 546 -16.38 67.78 70.36
C ASP A 546 -15.74 67.04 69.16
N LEU A 547 -14.95 65.99 69.42
CA LEU A 547 -14.38 65.13 68.37
C LEU A 547 -15.47 64.46 67.52
N ARG A 548 -16.57 64.01 68.16
CA ARG A 548 -17.73 63.43 67.47
C ARG A 548 -18.48 64.42 66.59
N PHE A 549 -18.47 65.71 66.92
CA PHE A 549 -19.07 66.75 66.10
C PHE A 549 -18.26 66.99 64.81
N GLN A 550 -16.93 67.03 64.91
CA GLN A 550 -16.04 67.26 63.75
C GLN A 550 -16.18 66.17 62.68
N VAL A 551 -16.21 64.88 63.08
CA VAL A 551 -16.40 63.75 62.14
C VAL A 551 -17.70 63.89 61.35
N LYS A 552 -18.81 64.23 62.02
CA LYS A 552 -20.13 64.42 61.37
C LYS A 552 -20.15 65.59 60.37
N ARG A 553 -19.27 66.59 60.52
CA ARG A 553 -19.16 67.71 59.58
C ARG A 553 -18.41 67.29 58.30
N LEU A 554 -17.21 66.71 58.44
CA LEU A 554 -16.39 66.28 57.30
C LEU A 554 -17.13 65.29 56.39
N GLN A 555 -17.94 64.41 56.99
CA GLN A 555 -18.72 63.43 56.25
C GLN A 555 -19.81 64.06 55.34
N LYS A 556 -20.37 65.23 55.73
CA LYS A 556 -21.31 65.99 54.89
C LYS A 556 -20.61 66.76 53.76
N GLU A 557 -19.42 67.29 54.00
CA GLU A 557 -18.60 67.95 52.97
C GLU A 557 -18.22 66.93 51.88
N LEU A 558 -17.83 65.70 52.27
CA LEU A 558 -17.49 64.59 51.37
C LEU A 558 -18.65 64.12 50.49
N ASP A 559 -19.88 64.09 50.99
CA ASP A 559 -21.05 63.67 50.21
C ASP A 559 -21.54 64.77 49.24
N PHE A 560 -21.30 66.04 49.55
CA PHE A 560 -21.63 67.17 48.66
C PHE A 560 -20.71 67.21 47.41
N GLU A 561 -19.42 66.90 47.54
CA GLU A 561 -18.52 66.80 46.38
C GLU A 561 -18.90 65.69 45.39
N LYS A 562 -19.40 64.55 45.89
CA LYS A 562 -19.79 63.41 45.03
C LYS A 562 -20.91 63.77 44.06
N THR A 563 -21.91 64.52 44.53
CA THR A 563 -23.11 64.88 43.74
C THR A 563 -22.88 65.93 42.65
N ASN A 564 -21.72 66.59 42.62
CA ASN A 564 -21.46 67.75 41.75
C ASN A 564 -20.65 67.43 40.48
N LYS A 565 -20.40 66.14 40.17
CA LYS A 565 -19.62 65.70 39.00
C LYS A 565 -20.46 65.29 37.78
N ASP A 566 -21.76 65.07 37.94
CA ASP A 566 -22.65 64.54 36.90
C ASP A 566 -23.23 65.63 35.97
N ILE A 567 -22.39 66.56 35.49
CA ILE A 567 -22.77 67.53 34.44
C ILE A 567 -22.07 67.13 33.12
N PRO A 568 -22.77 66.46 32.19
CA PRO A 568 -22.16 65.94 30.96
C PRO A 568 -21.85 67.07 29.97
N ASN A 569 -20.57 67.48 29.93
CA ASN A 569 -20.05 68.37 28.89
C ASN A 569 -19.95 67.60 27.55
N PRO A 570 -20.61 68.02 26.46
CA PRO A 570 -20.78 67.19 25.26
C PRO A 570 -19.48 66.75 24.57
N ASN A 571 -18.38 67.49 24.71
CA ASN A 571 -17.08 67.06 24.18
C ASN A 571 -16.50 65.84 24.93
N VAL A 572 -16.85 65.64 26.20
CA VAL A 572 -16.41 64.46 26.98
C VAL A 572 -17.07 63.20 26.44
N SER A 573 -18.35 63.27 26.07
CA SER A 573 -19.10 62.11 25.55
C SER A 573 -18.49 61.55 24.26
N TYR A 574 -18.00 62.41 23.36
CA TYR A 574 -17.30 61.95 22.15
C TYR A 574 -15.97 61.25 22.48
N LEU A 575 -15.13 61.86 23.33
CA LEU A 575 -13.88 61.24 23.78
C LEU A 575 -14.12 59.94 24.54
N GLU A 576 -15.20 59.83 25.30
CA GLU A 576 -15.55 58.61 26.03
C GLU A 576 -16.02 57.48 25.11
N VAL A 577 -16.79 57.78 24.06
CA VAL A 577 -17.15 56.81 23.02
C VAL A 577 -15.91 56.36 22.23
N GLU A 578 -15.00 57.28 21.89
CA GLU A 578 -13.76 56.96 21.19
C GLU A 578 -12.79 56.15 22.09
N TYR A 579 -12.66 56.51 23.36
CA TYR A 579 -11.91 55.75 24.37
C TYR A 579 -12.50 54.35 24.58
N GLN A 580 -13.83 54.21 24.64
CA GLN A 580 -14.49 52.89 24.70
C GLN A 580 -14.24 52.07 23.44
N LYS A 581 -14.19 52.69 22.25
CA LYS A 581 -13.84 52.02 21.00
C LYS A 581 -12.40 51.52 21.01
N ILE A 582 -11.44 52.40 21.34
CA ILE A 582 -10.01 52.06 21.44
C ILE A 582 -9.77 51.00 22.53
N SER A 583 -10.52 51.05 23.64
CA SER A 583 -10.47 50.04 24.71
C SER A 583 -10.99 48.68 24.23
N LYS A 584 -12.09 48.64 23.48
CA LYS A 584 -12.62 47.40 22.86
C LYS A 584 -11.62 46.82 21.84
N GLU A 585 -11.06 47.66 20.97
CA GLU A 585 -10.06 47.28 19.98
C GLU A 585 -8.77 46.75 20.64
N LYS A 586 -8.26 47.43 21.67
CA LYS A 586 -7.14 46.97 22.50
C LYS A 586 -7.41 45.63 23.17
N ASN A 587 -8.62 45.40 23.67
CA ASN A 587 -8.99 44.12 24.29
C ASN A 587 -9.15 43.00 23.25
N GLN A 588 -9.63 43.29 22.04
CA GLN A 588 -9.67 42.33 20.93
C GLN A 588 -8.26 41.96 20.44
N LEU A 589 -7.39 42.95 20.25
CA LEU A 589 -5.99 42.71 19.89
C LEU A 589 -5.24 41.94 20.99
N ARG A 590 -5.53 42.21 22.26
CA ARG A 590 -5.01 41.42 23.38
C ARG A 590 -5.48 39.97 23.32
N LEU A 591 -6.79 39.72 23.18
CA LEU A 591 -7.32 38.37 23.08
C LEU A 591 -6.71 37.60 21.90
N SER A 592 -6.55 38.24 20.74
CA SER A 592 -5.91 37.61 19.58
C SER A 592 -4.42 37.35 19.78
N ASN A 593 -3.70 38.19 20.52
CA ASN A 593 -2.31 37.92 20.92
C ASN A 593 -2.23 36.79 21.95
N ASP A 594 -3.13 36.76 22.94
CA ASP A 594 -3.21 35.70 23.96
C ASP A 594 -3.56 34.35 23.28
N GLU A 595 -4.43 34.34 22.26
CA GLU A 595 -4.71 33.18 21.38
C GLU A 595 -3.48 32.73 20.58
N GLN A 596 -2.76 33.66 19.94
CA GLN A 596 -1.53 33.33 19.20
C GLN A 596 -0.41 32.82 20.13
N GLU A 597 -0.30 33.34 21.36
CA GLU A 597 0.63 32.80 22.36
C GLU A 597 0.26 31.38 22.81
N ILE A 598 -1.03 31.05 22.88
CA ILE A 598 -1.50 29.68 23.13
C ILE A 598 -1.15 28.78 21.93
N GLU A 599 -1.42 29.21 20.70
CA GLU A 599 -1.11 28.45 19.49
C GLU A 599 0.40 28.20 19.36
N ILE A 600 1.25 29.21 19.59
CA ILE A 600 2.72 29.08 19.61
C ILE A 600 3.18 28.13 20.72
N ARG A 601 2.51 28.13 21.88
CA ARG A 601 2.81 27.22 23.00
C ARG A 601 2.41 25.78 22.67
N GLU A 602 1.29 25.57 21.98
CA GLU A 602 0.90 24.28 21.45
C GLU A 602 1.85 23.78 20.37
N PHE A 603 2.26 24.61 19.41
CA PHE A 603 3.25 24.21 18.40
C PHE A 603 4.59 23.86 19.03
N LYS A 604 5.08 24.62 20.03
CA LYS A 604 6.26 24.24 20.81
C LYS A 604 6.07 22.91 21.54
N SER A 605 4.90 22.64 22.13
CA SER A 605 4.57 21.34 22.74
C SER A 605 4.57 20.20 21.72
N LYS A 606 4.02 20.42 20.51
CA LYS A 606 4.01 19.46 19.40
C LYS A 606 5.45 19.19 18.91
N CYS A 607 6.27 20.23 18.70
CA CYS A 607 7.68 20.09 18.33
C CYS A 607 8.50 19.33 19.39
N ASN A 608 8.34 19.66 20.68
CA ASN A 608 9.06 18.97 21.75
C ASN A 608 8.67 17.47 21.84
N LYS A 609 7.40 17.13 21.62
CA LYS A 609 6.94 15.73 21.54
C LYS A 609 7.52 15.00 20.33
N LEU A 610 7.55 15.64 19.16
CA LEU A 610 8.17 15.08 17.96
C LEU A 610 9.67 14.88 18.15
N GLN A 611 10.37 15.83 18.78
CA GLN A 611 11.80 15.69 19.07
C GLN A 611 12.08 14.56 20.07
N ALA A 612 11.32 14.44 21.17
CA ALA A 612 11.43 13.29 22.06
C ALA A 612 11.17 11.96 21.33
N THR A 613 10.20 11.94 20.40
CA THR A 613 9.92 10.76 19.55
C THR A 613 11.09 10.45 18.60
N ILE A 614 11.80 11.46 18.10
CA ILE A 614 13.00 11.28 17.28
C ILE A 614 14.14 10.73 18.14
N GLU A 615 14.40 11.31 19.31
CA GLU A 615 15.44 10.86 20.26
C GLU A 615 15.17 9.40 20.72
N ASP A 616 13.91 9.03 21.01
CA ASP A 616 13.49 7.65 21.28
C ASP A 616 13.81 6.71 20.09
N LYS A 617 13.47 7.12 18.86
CA LYS A 617 13.70 6.32 17.64
C LYS A 617 15.18 6.23 17.28
N GLU A 618 15.99 7.25 17.52
CA GLU A 618 17.45 7.23 17.36
C GLU A 618 18.10 6.27 18.36
N SER A 619 17.66 6.29 19.63
CA SER A 619 18.12 5.32 20.63
C SER A 619 17.75 3.87 20.28
N LEU A 620 16.56 3.67 19.68
CA LEU A 620 16.11 2.37 19.17
C LEU A 620 17.00 1.93 17.99
N ILE A 621 17.32 2.82 17.05
CA ILE A 621 18.23 2.55 15.93
C ILE A 621 19.62 2.14 16.43
N GLU A 622 20.22 2.88 17.37
CA GLU A 622 21.52 2.51 17.94
C GLU A 622 21.47 1.14 18.64
N SER A 623 20.37 0.85 19.37
CA SER A 623 20.17 -0.47 19.99
C SER A 623 20.09 -1.59 18.95
N LEU A 624 19.38 -1.38 17.84
CA LEU A 624 19.23 -2.35 16.75
C LEU A 624 20.55 -2.53 16.00
N GLU A 625 21.29 -1.47 15.72
CA GLU A 625 22.63 -1.56 15.15
C GLU A 625 23.61 -2.30 16.06
N SER A 626 23.54 -2.09 17.38
CA SER A 626 24.34 -2.84 18.35
C SER A 626 24.01 -4.33 18.30
N ARG A 627 22.71 -4.68 18.16
CA ARG A 627 22.26 -6.06 18.05
C ARG A 627 22.63 -6.70 16.71
N VAL A 628 22.61 -5.95 15.60
CA VAL A 628 23.09 -6.40 14.29
C VAL A 628 24.61 -6.60 14.31
N ARG A 629 25.37 -5.72 14.98
CA ARG A 629 26.83 -5.91 15.19
C ARG A 629 27.12 -7.18 15.99
N GLU A 630 26.39 -7.42 17.09
CA GLU A 630 26.57 -8.63 17.91
C GLU A 630 26.07 -9.90 17.20
N LEU A 631 24.96 -9.87 16.45
CA LEU A 631 24.51 -11.01 15.64
C LEU A 631 25.52 -11.36 14.53
N ASN A 632 26.11 -10.38 13.85
CA ASN A 632 27.18 -10.64 12.88
C ASN A 632 28.46 -11.21 13.54
N LYS A 633 28.74 -10.85 14.79
CA LYS A 633 29.84 -11.43 15.58
C LYS A 633 29.53 -12.88 15.99
N GLN A 634 28.31 -13.15 16.46
CA GLN A 634 27.83 -14.50 16.82
C GLN A 634 27.78 -15.42 15.59
N MET A 635 27.35 -14.91 14.43
CA MET A 635 27.36 -15.63 13.16
C MET A 635 28.80 -16.01 12.75
N LYS A 636 29.76 -15.06 12.83
CA LYS A 636 31.17 -15.34 12.53
C LYS A 636 31.77 -16.39 13.45
N LEU A 637 31.50 -16.32 14.76
CA LEU A 637 31.93 -17.34 15.72
C LEU A 637 31.33 -18.71 15.38
N SER A 638 30.02 -18.79 15.15
CA SER A 638 29.36 -20.04 14.74
C SER A 638 29.91 -20.62 13.43
N THR A 639 30.36 -19.79 12.48
CA THR A 639 31.06 -20.28 11.27
C THR A 639 32.51 -20.72 11.51
N LEU A 640 33.16 -20.28 12.58
CA LEU A 640 34.45 -20.83 13.03
C LEU A 640 34.21 -22.18 13.73
N ASP A 641 33.34 -22.20 14.75
CA ASP A 641 32.98 -23.41 15.49
C ASP A 641 32.50 -24.53 14.56
N GLY A 642 31.70 -24.19 13.54
CA GLY A 642 31.20 -25.14 12.53
C GLY A 642 32.28 -25.69 11.59
N ASN A 643 33.39 -24.98 11.39
CA ASN A 643 34.56 -25.51 10.66
C ASN A 643 35.43 -26.38 11.57
N ASP A 644 35.65 -26.00 12.84
CA ASP A 644 36.42 -26.81 13.78
C ASP A 644 35.75 -28.16 14.06
N ASN A 645 34.42 -28.17 14.29
CA ASN A 645 33.63 -29.40 14.40
C ASN A 645 33.70 -30.27 13.12
N LYS A 646 33.76 -29.65 11.94
CA LYS A 646 33.89 -30.36 10.66
C LYS A 646 35.27 -30.99 10.49
N ASP A 647 36.33 -30.31 10.94
CA ASP A 647 37.69 -30.84 10.93
C ASP A 647 37.89 -31.93 11.99
N GLU A 648 37.22 -31.85 13.14
CA GLU A 648 37.15 -32.96 14.10
C GLU A 648 36.40 -34.17 13.53
N LEU A 649 35.24 -33.97 12.89
CA LEU A 649 34.53 -35.04 12.18
C LEU A 649 35.37 -35.63 11.05
N LEU A 650 36.18 -34.84 10.34
CA LEU A 650 37.09 -35.34 9.30
C LEU A 650 38.23 -36.18 9.90
N LYS A 651 38.85 -35.72 11.00
CA LYS A 651 39.86 -36.50 11.75
C LYS A 651 39.27 -37.82 12.26
N LEU A 652 38.07 -37.77 12.84
CA LEU A 652 37.36 -38.92 13.39
C LEU A 652 36.95 -39.92 12.29
N LYS A 653 36.45 -39.42 11.14
CA LYS A 653 36.19 -40.25 9.96
C LYS A 653 37.48 -40.94 9.48
N ASN A 654 38.59 -40.20 9.34
CA ASN A 654 39.87 -40.76 8.90
C ASN A 654 40.43 -41.79 9.89
N HIS A 655 40.21 -41.59 11.19
CA HIS A 655 40.55 -42.58 12.23
C HIS A 655 39.73 -43.87 12.10
N TYR A 656 38.40 -43.76 11.97
CA TYR A 656 37.55 -44.95 11.76
C TYR A 656 37.79 -45.63 10.41
N GLU A 657 38.09 -44.89 9.35
CA GLU A 657 38.44 -45.46 8.04
C GLU A 657 39.78 -46.20 8.10
N SER A 658 40.77 -45.67 8.83
CA SER A 658 42.03 -46.38 9.11
C SER A 658 41.79 -47.64 9.94
N LYS A 659 40.95 -47.56 10.97
CA LYS A 659 40.58 -48.71 11.82
C LYS A 659 39.76 -49.77 11.08
N SER A 660 38.95 -49.39 10.09
CA SER A 660 38.26 -50.34 9.21
C SER A 660 39.27 -51.14 8.40
N ARG A 661 40.24 -50.47 7.76
CA ARG A 661 41.31 -51.13 6.99
C ARG A 661 42.21 -52.02 7.87
N GLU A 662 42.44 -51.62 9.12
CA GLU A 662 43.17 -52.41 10.11
C GLU A 662 42.38 -53.68 10.49
N LEU A 663 41.10 -53.56 10.79
CA LEU A 663 40.20 -54.69 11.05
C LEU A 663 40.02 -55.59 9.82
N GLU A 664 39.95 -55.04 8.61
CA GLU A 664 39.92 -55.80 7.35
C GLU A 664 41.22 -56.61 7.15
N ALA A 665 42.38 -56.04 7.52
CA ALA A 665 43.65 -56.75 7.51
C ALA A 665 43.75 -57.80 8.64
N GLU A 666 43.18 -57.55 9.82
CA GLU A 666 43.06 -58.55 10.88
C GLU A 666 42.10 -59.69 10.50
N PHE A 667 40.94 -59.40 9.88
CA PHE A 667 40.05 -60.42 9.33
C PHE A 667 40.75 -61.23 8.23
N GLY A 668 41.49 -60.58 7.32
CA GLY A 668 42.28 -61.28 6.30
C GLY A 668 43.40 -62.15 6.88
N ARG A 669 44.01 -61.76 8.00
CA ARG A 669 44.94 -62.63 8.75
C ARG A 669 44.21 -63.78 9.40
N LEU A 670 43.16 -63.50 10.17
CA LEU A 670 42.40 -64.48 10.92
C LEU A 670 41.68 -65.50 10.01
N GLU A 671 41.29 -65.14 8.80
CA GLU A 671 40.77 -66.09 7.80
C GLU A 671 41.88 -67.04 7.30
N ASN A 672 43.10 -66.54 7.10
CA ASN A 672 44.25 -67.40 6.79
C ASN A 672 44.66 -68.25 8.01
N ASP A 673 44.70 -67.70 9.21
CA ASP A 673 44.97 -68.44 10.46
C ASP A 673 43.92 -69.54 10.68
N TYR A 674 42.63 -69.27 10.41
CA TYR A 674 41.58 -70.30 10.43
C TYR A 674 41.73 -71.31 9.28
N ARG A 675 42.17 -70.90 8.09
CA ARG A 675 42.42 -71.82 6.96
C ARG A 675 43.57 -72.77 7.26
N ASP A 676 44.65 -72.25 7.84
CA ASP A 676 45.82 -73.02 8.29
C ASP A 676 45.50 -73.85 9.54
N GLN A 677 44.65 -73.36 10.44
CA GLN A 677 44.14 -74.13 11.57
C GLN A 677 43.16 -75.23 11.12
N ILE A 678 42.37 -75.02 10.07
CA ILE A 678 41.54 -76.06 9.43
C ILE A 678 42.42 -77.09 8.73
N ALA A 679 43.51 -76.68 8.07
CA ALA A 679 44.50 -77.62 7.52
C ALA A 679 45.16 -78.43 8.63
N TYR A 680 45.69 -77.77 9.68
CA TYR A 680 46.26 -78.43 10.84
C TYR A 680 45.25 -79.33 11.56
N TYR A 681 43.98 -78.93 11.73
CA TYR A 681 42.98 -79.81 12.35
C TYR A 681 42.54 -80.95 11.44
N LYS A 682 42.59 -80.79 10.11
CA LYS A 682 42.39 -81.91 9.18
C LYS A 682 43.53 -82.91 9.31
N ASP A 683 44.78 -82.45 9.34
CA ASP A 683 45.95 -83.29 9.55
C ASP A 683 45.98 -83.89 10.98
N ARG A 684 45.56 -83.13 11.99
CA ARG A 684 45.41 -83.62 13.37
C ARG A 684 44.25 -84.60 13.53
N VAL A 685 43.17 -84.47 12.76
CA VAL A 685 42.09 -85.46 12.72
C VAL A 685 42.56 -86.71 12.00
N ASN A 686 43.36 -86.61 10.94
CA ASN A 686 44.07 -87.79 10.39
C ASN A 686 44.93 -88.44 11.48
N SER A 687 45.80 -87.66 12.16
CA SER A 687 46.63 -88.15 13.27
C SER A 687 45.87 -88.54 14.55
N MET A 688 44.57 -88.24 14.67
CA MET A 688 43.72 -88.70 15.78
C MET A 688 42.80 -89.85 15.36
N ILE A 689 42.59 -90.08 14.07
CA ILE A 689 42.20 -91.40 13.57
C ILE A 689 43.36 -92.38 13.83
N ASP A 690 44.60 -91.92 13.69
CA ASP A 690 45.80 -92.68 14.11
C ASP A 690 45.91 -92.82 15.65
N GLN A 691 45.67 -91.75 16.44
CA GLN A 691 45.86 -91.76 17.91
C GLN A 691 44.64 -92.15 18.77
N GLN A 692 43.41 -92.16 18.26
CA GLN A 692 42.26 -92.74 18.99
C GLN A 692 42.28 -94.28 19.01
N LEU A 693 43.33 -94.88 18.45
CA LEU A 693 43.76 -96.23 18.78
C LEU A 693 44.34 -96.36 20.22
N GLU A 694 44.65 -95.26 20.96
CA GLU A 694 45.58 -95.32 22.11
C GLU A 694 45.18 -94.74 23.52
N GLY A 695 44.17 -93.88 23.76
CA GLY A 695 43.56 -93.69 25.13
C GLY A 695 43.46 -92.29 25.82
N ASP A 696 43.13 -92.24 27.14
CA ASP A 696 42.50 -91.11 27.91
C ASP A 696 42.86 -90.99 29.45
N TYR A 697 42.39 -89.92 30.18
CA TYR A 697 42.06 -89.75 31.68
C TYR A 697 42.86 -88.83 32.73
N HIS A 698 42.22 -87.72 33.25
CA HIS A 698 41.98 -87.25 34.70
C HIS A 698 42.69 -86.07 35.54
N LYS A 699 42.40 -85.82 36.87
CA LYS A 699 42.18 -84.47 37.60
C LYS A 699 42.65 -84.18 39.12
N ARG A 700 42.79 -82.88 39.57
CA ARG A 700 42.33 -82.09 40.84
C ARG A 700 43.01 -81.95 42.32
N SER A 701 43.07 -80.69 42.90
CA SER A 701 42.81 -80.10 44.32
C SER A 701 43.63 -80.43 45.66
N MET A 702 43.67 -79.77 46.89
CA MET A 702 43.14 -78.54 47.65
C MET A 702 43.82 -78.18 49.08
N GLU A 703 43.41 -77.08 49.82
CA GLU A 703 43.29 -76.84 51.35
C GLU A 703 44.05 -75.78 52.31
N VAL A 704 43.79 -75.76 53.66
CA VAL A 704 43.94 -74.69 54.77
C VAL A 704 44.31 -75.26 56.22
N PRO A 705 44.22 -74.69 57.50
CA PRO A 705 43.76 -73.42 58.21
C PRO A 705 44.78 -72.83 59.31
N SER A 706 44.64 -72.31 60.60
CA SER A 706 43.66 -71.85 61.69
C SER A 706 44.35 -71.21 63.00
N ILE A 707 43.75 -70.34 63.89
CA ILE A 707 44.12 -70.08 65.36
C ILE A 707 43.06 -69.33 66.27
N SER A 708 43.18 -69.46 67.62
CA SER A 708 42.34 -68.97 68.79
C SER A 708 41.35 -67.77 68.65
N PRO A 709 40.01 -67.95 68.89
CA PRO A 709 39.02 -66.88 68.64
C PRO A 709 38.57 -65.96 69.81
N LEU A 710 38.30 -66.49 71.03
CA LEU A 710 37.21 -65.92 71.86
C LEU A 710 37.54 -64.66 72.70
N THR A 711 38.68 -64.58 73.38
CA THR A 711 39.07 -63.34 74.10
C THR A 711 39.34 -62.22 73.10
N THR A 712 40.03 -62.56 72.02
CA THR A 712 40.21 -61.73 70.82
C THR A 712 38.88 -61.17 70.32
N LEU A 713 37.81 -61.98 70.32
CA LEU A 713 36.48 -61.56 69.88
C LEU A 713 35.86 -60.49 70.78
N LEU A 714 36.06 -60.56 72.10
CA LEU A 714 35.45 -59.63 73.07
C LEU A 714 36.16 -58.27 73.11
N GLU A 715 37.49 -58.25 73.11
CA GLU A 715 38.25 -57.01 72.96
C GLU A 715 37.99 -56.38 71.59
N GLN A 716 38.00 -57.19 70.51
CA GLN A 716 37.54 -56.72 69.21
C GLN A 716 36.08 -56.22 69.24
N GLN A 717 35.15 -56.80 70.01
CA GLN A 717 33.77 -56.31 70.06
C GLN A 717 33.65 -54.96 70.75
N LEU A 718 34.41 -54.74 71.83
CA LEU A 718 34.42 -53.45 72.53
C LEU A 718 35.07 -52.35 71.68
N ASP A 719 36.20 -52.65 71.04
CA ASP A 719 36.89 -51.68 70.20
C ASP A 719 36.18 -51.50 68.85
N ARG A 720 35.60 -52.55 68.24
CA ARG A 720 34.64 -52.39 67.12
C ARG A 720 33.46 -51.49 67.51
N ALA A 721 32.96 -51.54 68.75
CA ALA A 721 31.85 -50.67 69.16
C ALA A 721 32.30 -49.21 69.30
N ARG A 722 33.53 -48.96 69.77
CA ARG A 722 34.13 -47.61 69.81
C ARG A 722 34.44 -47.10 68.41
N ASP A 723 35.11 -47.90 67.60
CA ASP A 723 35.44 -47.61 66.21
C ASP A 723 34.18 -47.34 65.41
N LEU A 724 33.15 -48.19 65.50
CA LEU A 724 31.86 -47.99 64.83
C LEU A 724 31.13 -46.75 65.34
N ASN A 725 31.22 -46.39 66.63
CA ASN A 725 30.66 -45.14 67.14
C ASN A 725 31.44 -43.91 66.64
N ASN A 726 32.77 -43.99 66.53
CA ASN A 726 33.61 -42.96 65.92
C ASN A 726 33.33 -42.83 64.41
N ASP A 727 33.18 -43.96 63.70
CA ASP A 727 32.86 -44.03 62.29
C ASP A 727 31.46 -43.49 62.00
N LEU A 728 30.47 -43.79 62.85
CA LEU A 728 29.12 -43.22 62.78
C LEU A 728 29.13 -41.73 63.09
N SER A 729 29.87 -41.28 64.11
CA SER A 729 30.03 -39.86 64.42
C SER A 729 30.69 -39.09 63.27
N LYS A 730 31.72 -39.69 62.65
CA LYS A 730 32.38 -39.16 61.46
C LYS A 730 31.42 -39.14 60.26
N LYS A 731 30.74 -40.24 59.96
CA LYS A 731 29.74 -40.32 58.87
C LYS A 731 28.59 -39.34 59.06
N LEU A 732 28.18 -39.08 60.31
CA LEU A 732 27.19 -38.05 60.64
C LEU A 732 27.74 -36.65 60.37
N SER A 733 28.98 -36.33 60.78
CA SER A 733 29.62 -35.05 60.45
C SER A 733 29.81 -34.85 58.94
N GLU A 734 30.16 -35.92 58.21
CA GLU A 734 30.25 -35.90 56.74
C GLU A 734 28.88 -35.78 56.07
N ALA A 735 27.82 -36.34 56.65
CA ALA A 735 26.46 -36.21 56.16
C ALA A 735 25.95 -34.77 56.35
N LEU A 736 26.17 -34.17 57.52
CA LEU A 736 25.84 -32.78 57.82
C LEU A 736 26.61 -31.79 56.92
N SER A 737 27.91 -32.01 56.69
CA SER A 737 28.66 -31.18 55.74
C SER A 737 28.16 -31.35 54.30
N LYS A 738 27.75 -32.56 53.90
CA LYS A 738 27.13 -32.80 52.58
C LYS A 738 25.77 -32.10 52.49
N GLU A 739 24.94 -32.16 53.52
CA GLU A 739 23.67 -31.43 53.62
C GLU A 739 23.86 -29.91 53.50
N GLU A 740 24.89 -29.34 54.13
CA GLU A 740 25.23 -27.92 53.96
C GLU A 740 25.69 -27.58 52.53
N THR A 741 26.48 -28.45 51.88
CA THR A 741 26.84 -28.27 50.46
C THR A 741 25.64 -28.41 49.53
N PHE A 742 24.68 -29.30 49.82
CA PHE A 742 23.44 -29.40 49.05
C PHE A 742 22.51 -28.21 49.30
N SER A 743 22.44 -27.71 50.54
CA SER A 743 21.67 -26.50 50.89
C SER A 743 22.19 -25.26 50.14
N THR A 744 23.51 -25.10 50.03
CA THR A 744 24.13 -24.02 49.25
C THR A 744 23.97 -24.21 47.74
N GLN A 745 24.07 -25.44 47.22
CA GLN A 745 23.76 -25.74 45.81
C GLN A 745 22.29 -25.48 45.45
N ILE A 746 21.34 -25.86 46.31
CA ILE A 746 19.90 -25.60 46.11
C ILE A 746 19.62 -24.09 46.10
N LYS A 747 20.24 -23.31 47.00
CA LYS A 747 20.14 -21.84 46.98
C LYS A 747 20.69 -21.23 45.68
N ALA A 748 21.84 -21.72 45.19
CA ALA A 748 22.42 -21.27 43.93
C ALA A 748 21.53 -21.65 42.72
N LEU A 749 20.98 -22.87 42.69
CA LEU A 749 20.06 -23.31 41.65
C LEU A 749 18.77 -22.48 41.64
N ASN A 750 18.19 -22.19 42.82
CA ASN A 750 17.00 -21.33 42.92
C ASN A 750 17.30 -19.90 42.41
N SER A 751 18.44 -19.31 42.78
CA SER A 751 18.87 -18.01 42.26
C SER A 751 19.03 -18.00 40.74
N ASN A 752 19.56 -19.08 40.16
CA ASN A 752 19.67 -19.22 38.70
C ASN A 752 18.30 -19.38 38.04
N VAL A 753 17.37 -20.11 38.67
CA VAL A 753 15.99 -20.25 38.19
C VAL A 753 15.26 -18.90 38.20
N GLU A 754 15.44 -18.08 39.23
CA GLU A 754 14.91 -16.70 39.28
C GLU A 754 15.52 -15.80 38.20
N GLU A 755 16.81 -15.90 37.90
CA GLU A 755 17.41 -15.18 36.77
C GLU A 755 16.83 -15.67 35.42
N PHE A 756 16.65 -16.98 35.25
CA PHE A 756 16.08 -17.55 34.03
C PHE A 756 14.60 -17.20 33.83
N THR A 757 13.78 -17.12 34.89
CA THR A 757 12.37 -16.68 34.76
C THR A 757 12.29 -15.20 34.44
N LEU A 758 13.05 -14.34 35.11
CA LEU A 758 13.16 -12.90 34.78
C LEU A 758 13.63 -12.67 33.34
N ARG A 759 14.61 -13.44 32.88
CA ARG A 759 15.11 -13.41 31.49
C ARG A 759 14.05 -13.91 30.50
N SER A 760 13.30 -14.96 30.83
CA SER A 760 12.21 -15.48 30.01
C SER A 760 11.05 -14.48 29.90
N GLU A 761 10.68 -13.80 31.00
CA GLU A 761 9.70 -12.72 30.96
C GLU A 761 10.15 -11.56 30.08
N LYS A 762 11.42 -11.15 30.19
CA LYS A 762 11.98 -10.08 29.36
C LYS A 762 11.93 -10.45 27.88
N LEU A 763 12.35 -11.67 27.52
CA LEU A 763 12.29 -12.18 26.15
C LEU A 763 10.83 -12.29 25.64
N GLN A 764 9.88 -12.66 26.50
CA GLN A 764 8.45 -12.69 26.12
C GLN A 764 7.89 -11.29 25.88
N LYS A 765 8.30 -10.29 26.67
CA LYS A 765 7.94 -8.86 26.49
C LYS A 765 8.63 -8.23 25.26
N GLU A 766 9.82 -8.71 24.90
CA GLU A 766 10.49 -8.34 23.64
C GLU A 766 9.81 -9.01 22.43
N LYS A 767 9.41 -10.28 22.56
CA LYS A 767 8.66 -11.03 21.54
C LYS A 767 7.33 -10.37 21.22
N SER A 768 6.53 -9.98 22.22
CA SER A 768 5.23 -9.33 21.97
C SER A 768 5.38 -7.99 21.25
N LYS A 769 6.42 -7.21 21.57
CA LYS A 769 6.74 -5.95 20.86
C LYS A 769 7.19 -6.19 19.42
N LEU A 770 7.91 -7.27 19.15
CA LEU A 770 8.28 -7.66 17.79
C LEU A 770 7.06 -8.16 16.99
N GLU A 771 6.12 -8.85 17.63
CA GLU A 771 4.85 -9.27 17.00
C GLU A 771 3.94 -8.06 16.68
N GLU A 772 3.89 -7.08 17.58
CA GLU A 772 3.23 -5.78 17.37
C GLU A 772 3.86 -5.01 16.20
N LEU A 773 5.18 -4.82 16.19
CA LEU A 773 5.91 -4.10 15.13
C LEU A 773 5.85 -4.84 13.77
N VAL A 774 5.83 -6.17 13.75
CA VAL A 774 5.56 -6.96 12.53
C VAL A 774 4.12 -6.76 12.04
N SER A 775 3.16 -6.53 12.93
CA SER A 775 1.79 -6.20 12.52
C SER A 775 1.68 -4.78 11.93
N GLU A 776 2.39 -3.79 12.50
CA GLU A 776 2.51 -2.44 11.94
C GLU A 776 3.15 -2.46 10.54
N LEU A 777 4.33 -3.08 10.40
CA LEU A 777 5.02 -3.20 9.11
C LEU A 777 4.19 -3.94 8.04
N LYS A 778 3.32 -4.87 8.45
CA LYS A 778 2.41 -5.56 7.54
C LYS A 778 1.28 -4.64 7.06
N ILE A 779 0.75 -3.78 7.93
CA ILE A 779 -0.25 -2.77 7.58
C ILE A 779 0.38 -1.73 6.63
N ASP A 780 1.58 -1.23 6.96
CA ASP A 780 2.32 -0.28 6.11
C ASP A 780 2.64 -0.89 4.73
N SER A 781 3.08 -2.15 4.68
CA SER A 781 3.33 -2.85 3.42
C SER A 781 2.06 -2.98 2.58
N GLN A 782 0.90 -3.23 3.19
CA GLN A 782 -0.38 -3.30 2.48
C GLN A 782 -0.86 -1.91 2.00
N ALA A 783 -0.61 -0.85 2.78
CA ALA A 783 -0.90 0.53 2.38
C ALA A 783 -0.02 0.98 1.20
N LEU A 784 1.29 0.65 1.23
CA LEU A 784 2.22 0.91 0.13
C LEU A 784 1.89 0.10 -1.12
N GLU A 785 1.46 -1.16 -0.98
CA GLU A 785 0.99 -1.97 -2.11
C GLU A 785 -0.29 -1.39 -2.72
N ALA A 786 -1.25 -0.95 -1.89
CA ALA A 786 -2.47 -0.29 -2.36
C ALA A 786 -2.17 1.05 -3.06
N GLU A 787 -1.24 1.87 -2.55
CA GLU A 787 -0.81 3.08 -3.24
C GLU A 787 -0.06 2.77 -4.55
N ASN A 788 0.83 1.79 -4.57
CA ASN A 788 1.54 1.41 -5.79
C ASN A 788 0.57 0.93 -6.88
N ASN A 789 -0.42 0.10 -6.53
CA ASN A 789 -1.49 -0.30 -7.43
C ASN A 789 -2.32 0.90 -7.94
N ARG A 790 -2.64 1.88 -7.07
CA ARG A 790 -3.31 3.13 -7.44
C ARG A 790 -2.48 3.98 -8.41
N LEU A 791 -1.18 4.08 -8.18
CA LEU A 791 -0.23 4.81 -9.04
C LEU A 791 -0.02 4.11 -10.38
N GLU A 792 0.04 2.78 -10.41
CA GLU A 792 0.13 2.00 -11.65
C GLU A 792 -1.16 2.11 -12.48
N LEU A 793 -2.34 2.07 -11.85
CA LEU A 793 -3.62 2.34 -12.53
C LEU A 793 -3.66 3.75 -13.12
N LYS A 794 -3.21 4.76 -12.37
CA LYS A 794 -3.10 6.15 -12.85
C LYS A 794 -2.10 6.27 -14.00
N SER A 795 -0.99 5.55 -13.95
CA SER A 795 0.02 5.48 -15.01
C SER A 795 -0.55 4.84 -16.29
N LYS A 796 -1.27 3.72 -16.16
CA LYS A 796 -1.99 3.06 -17.25
C LYS A 796 -3.04 3.98 -17.89
N ASN A 797 -3.79 4.73 -17.08
CA ASN A 797 -4.76 5.71 -17.57
C ASN A 797 -4.10 6.87 -18.33
N LEU A 798 -3.04 7.47 -17.78
CA LEU A 798 -2.26 8.52 -18.46
C LEU A 798 -1.59 8.02 -19.75
N ALA A 799 -1.13 6.76 -19.79
CA ALA A 799 -0.60 6.13 -21.00
C ALA A 799 -1.71 5.88 -22.05
N ASN A 800 -2.94 5.57 -21.63
CA ASN A 800 -4.09 5.45 -22.51
C ASN A 800 -4.54 6.82 -23.06
N GLU A 801 -4.60 7.86 -22.22
CA GLU A 801 -4.85 9.25 -22.62
C GLU A 801 -3.79 9.78 -23.59
N LEU A 802 -2.50 9.49 -23.32
CA LEU A 802 -1.42 9.84 -24.24
C LEU A 802 -1.56 9.11 -25.57
N ASN A 803 -2.00 7.84 -25.57
CA ASN A 803 -2.25 7.07 -26.79
C ASN A 803 -3.48 7.55 -27.57
N THR A 804 -4.58 7.95 -26.92
CA THR A 804 -5.76 8.52 -27.61
C THR A 804 -5.45 9.91 -28.15
N SER A 805 -4.73 10.73 -27.38
CA SER A 805 -4.20 12.03 -27.82
C SER A 805 -3.24 11.88 -29.01
N PHE A 806 -2.28 10.94 -28.95
CA PHE A 806 -1.37 10.65 -30.08
C PHE A 806 -2.13 10.16 -31.33
N LYS A 807 -3.13 9.29 -31.17
CA LYS A 807 -4.04 8.87 -32.26
C LYS A 807 -4.85 10.05 -32.82
N HIS A 808 -5.23 11.02 -31.99
CA HIS A 808 -5.90 12.24 -32.44
C HIS A 808 -4.94 13.17 -33.18
N CYS A 809 -3.73 13.40 -32.66
CA CYS A 809 -2.67 14.17 -33.31
C CYS A 809 -2.25 13.58 -34.67
N THR A 810 -2.14 12.25 -34.79
CA THR A 810 -1.85 11.59 -36.08
C THR A 810 -3.00 11.71 -37.08
N LYS A 811 -4.27 11.60 -36.63
CA LYS A 811 -5.45 11.89 -37.48
C LYS A 811 -5.55 13.37 -37.88
N LEU A 812 -5.09 14.29 -37.03
CA LEU A 812 -4.97 15.71 -37.34
C LEU A 812 -3.85 15.95 -38.35
N ALA A 813 -2.69 15.35 -38.16
CA ALA A 813 -1.55 15.45 -39.09
C ALA A 813 -1.88 14.85 -40.47
N SER A 814 -2.59 13.72 -40.54
CA SER A 814 -3.05 13.17 -41.82
C SER A 814 -4.03 14.13 -42.50
N LYS A 815 -5.04 14.64 -41.78
CA LYS A 815 -5.96 15.67 -42.31
C LYS A 815 -5.25 16.95 -42.74
N LEU A 816 -4.18 17.36 -42.05
CA LEU A 816 -3.38 18.54 -42.41
C LEU A 816 -2.61 18.28 -43.71
N ASN A 817 -2.01 17.09 -43.86
CA ASN A 817 -1.37 16.65 -45.09
C ASN A 817 -2.36 16.49 -46.25
N ASP A 818 -3.57 15.96 -45.99
CA ASP A 818 -4.64 15.89 -46.98
C ASP A 818 -5.07 17.30 -47.44
N LEU A 819 -5.29 18.22 -46.48
CA LEU A 819 -5.59 19.62 -46.76
C LEU A 819 -4.47 20.34 -47.49
N ASP A 820 -3.20 20.01 -47.23
CA ASP A 820 -2.06 20.56 -47.95
C ASP A 820 -1.97 19.97 -49.38
N ILE A 821 -2.29 18.69 -49.58
CA ILE A 821 -2.45 18.09 -50.92
C ILE A 821 -3.60 18.75 -51.69
N TYR A 822 -4.74 19.02 -51.04
CA TYR A 822 -5.85 19.76 -51.65
C TYR A 822 -5.48 21.24 -51.90
N GLY A 823 -4.74 21.87 -50.99
CA GLY A 823 -4.23 23.23 -51.12
C GLY A 823 -3.26 23.38 -52.28
N ASN A 824 -2.32 22.45 -52.43
CA ASN A 824 -1.38 22.39 -53.55
C ASN A 824 -2.10 22.09 -54.87
N LYS A 825 -3.07 21.17 -54.91
CA LYS A 825 -3.92 20.93 -56.11
C LYS A 825 -4.74 22.16 -56.50
N ALA A 826 -5.40 22.80 -55.54
CA ALA A 826 -6.17 24.02 -55.77
C ALA A 826 -5.28 25.21 -56.15
N SER A 827 -4.05 25.26 -55.66
CA SER A 827 -3.05 26.27 -56.06
C SER A 827 -2.52 26.01 -57.46
N ALA A 828 -2.24 24.76 -57.84
CA ALA A 828 -1.86 24.40 -59.20
C ALA A 828 -2.97 24.72 -60.23
N ILE A 829 -4.23 24.40 -59.90
CA ILE A 829 -5.39 24.78 -60.74
C ILE A 829 -5.49 26.31 -60.86
N LYS A 830 -5.37 27.03 -59.73
CA LYS A 830 -5.34 28.50 -59.73
C LYS A 830 -4.14 29.08 -60.46
N GLU A 831 -2.99 28.42 -60.47
CA GLU A 831 -1.80 28.87 -61.16
C GLU A 831 -1.93 28.65 -62.68
N ASP A 832 -2.50 27.52 -63.10
CA ASP A 832 -2.92 27.29 -64.49
C ASP A 832 -3.98 28.31 -64.94
N ASP A 833 -4.96 28.63 -64.10
CA ASP A 833 -5.98 29.64 -64.37
C ASP A 833 -5.44 31.07 -64.29
N ILE A 834 -4.42 31.34 -63.46
CA ILE A 834 -3.66 32.60 -63.47
C ILE A 834 -2.80 32.69 -64.72
N ILE A 835 -2.19 31.60 -65.21
CA ILE A 835 -1.43 31.57 -66.47
C ILE A 835 -2.38 31.74 -67.66
N ARG A 836 -3.55 31.10 -67.67
CA ARG A 836 -4.63 31.34 -68.64
C ARG A 836 -5.11 32.79 -68.56
N ALA A 837 -5.38 33.31 -67.36
CA ALA A 837 -5.80 34.70 -67.16
C ALA A 837 -4.68 35.71 -67.47
N GLN A 838 -3.40 35.36 -67.35
CA GLN A 838 -2.26 36.20 -67.74
C GLN A 838 -2.03 36.16 -69.24
N ARG A 839 -2.22 35.02 -69.92
CA ARG A 839 -2.24 34.95 -71.40
C ARG A 839 -3.42 35.74 -71.96
N ASN A 840 -4.60 35.57 -71.37
CA ASN A 840 -5.79 36.32 -71.74
C ASN A 840 -5.64 37.81 -71.38
N ASN A 841 -5.05 38.18 -70.24
CA ASN A 841 -4.71 39.57 -69.94
C ASN A 841 -3.56 40.11 -70.79
N ALA A 842 -2.64 39.31 -71.31
CA ALA A 842 -1.62 39.78 -72.26
C ALA A 842 -2.24 40.01 -73.65
N TYR A 843 -3.19 39.18 -74.06
CA TYR A 843 -3.98 39.36 -75.27
C TYR A 843 -4.95 40.54 -75.16
N LEU A 844 -5.74 40.61 -74.09
CA LEU A 844 -6.62 41.73 -73.76
C LEU A 844 -5.82 42.99 -73.49
N LYS A 845 -4.61 42.93 -72.90
CA LYS A 845 -3.73 44.10 -72.80
C LYS A 845 -3.18 44.48 -74.16
N LYS A 846 -2.88 43.56 -75.08
CA LYS A 846 -2.52 43.92 -76.46
C LYS A 846 -3.69 44.59 -77.20
N GLN A 847 -4.94 44.16 -76.94
CA GLN A 847 -6.14 44.84 -77.43
C GLN A 847 -6.43 46.16 -76.71
N ILE A 848 -6.18 46.26 -75.40
CA ILE A 848 -6.33 47.48 -74.61
C ILE A 848 -5.24 48.48 -74.99
N ASP A 849 -4.00 48.09 -75.21
CA ASP A 849 -2.95 48.97 -75.70
C ASP A 849 -3.31 49.47 -77.12
N GLN A 850 -3.93 48.65 -77.98
CA GLN A 850 -4.50 49.07 -79.27
C GLN A 850 -5.74 49.98 -79.13
N LEU A 851 -6.60 49.77 -78.13
CA LEU A 851 -7.78 50.60 -77.84
C LEU A 851 -7.40 51.87 -77.08
N THR A 852 -6.35 51.86 -76.29
CA THR A 852 -5.75 52.97 -75.55
C THR A 852 -4.92 53.82 -76.50
N GLN A 853 -4.29 53.25 -77.53
CA GLN A 853 -3.77 54.01 -78.67
C GLN A 853 -4.89 54.71 -79.46
N LYS A 854 -6.14 54.19 -79.42
CA LYS A 854 -7.35 54.82 -79.99
C LYS A 854 -8.11 55.73 -79.01
N MET A 855 -7.89 55.58 -77.69
CA MET A 855 -8.53 56.37 -76.62
C MET A 855 -7.61 57.47 -76.06
N SER A 856 -6.30 57.40 -76.27
CA SER A 856 -5.38 58.54 -76.07
C SER A 856 -5.60 59.62 -77.13
N SER A 857 -6.25 59.28 -78.25
CA SER A 857 -6.86 60.21 -79.22
C SER A 857 -8.31 60.59 -78.88
N ALA A 858 -8.89 60.09 -77.78
CA ALA A 858 -10.27 60.35 -77.37
C ALA A 858 -10.37 60.48 -75.83
N SER A 859 -9.82 61.57 -75.30
CA SER A 859 -9.98 61.95 -73.90
C SER A 859 -11.44 62.22 -73.54
N ILE A 860 -11.88 61.86 -72.32
CA ILE A 860 -12.47 62.79 -71.34
C ILE A 860 -12.69 62.12 -69.96
N SER A 861 -12.60 62.94 -68.92
CA SER A 861 -12.77 62.62 -67.50
C SER A 861 -14.21 62.25 -67.11
N ALA A 862 -14.37 61.57 -65.98
CA ALA A 862 -15.66 61.43 -65.28
C ALA A 862 -15.62 62.11 -63.90
N THR A 863 -16.79 62.56 -63.42
CA THR A 863 -16.88 63.77 -62.56
C THR A 863 -17.22 63.47 -61.09
N SER A 864 -16.81 64.36 -60.18
CA SER A 864 -17.07 64.23 -58.75
C SER A 864 -18.44 64.80 -58.32
N ALA A 865 -19.32 63.95 -57.78
CA ALA A 865 -20.58 64.37 -57.15
C ALA A 865 -20.93 63.61 -55.85
N SER A 866 -20.47 62.37 -55.64
CA SER A 866 -20.78 61.52 -54.46
C SER A 866 -19.80 61.66 -53.29
N LYS A 867 -19.11 62.81 -53.15
CA LYS A 867 -17.85 62.89 -52.41
C LYS A 867 -17.90 63.03 -50.88
N SER A 868 -19.05 63.31 -50.25
CA SER A 868 -19.15 63.53 -48.79
C SER A 868 -19.38 62.23 -48.01
N THR A 869 -20.55 61.61 -48.15
CA THR A 869 -20.90 60.35 -47.47
C THR A 869 -19.89 59.24 -47.79
N LEU A 870 -19.50 59.11 -49.06
CA LEU A 870 -18.50 58.14 -49.53
C LEU A 870 -17.06 58.50 -49.11
N SER A 871 -16.78 59.77 -48.76
CA SER A 871 -15.52 60.13 -48.06
C SER A 871 -15.53 59.58 -46.64
N ASP A 872 -16.64 59.73 -45.94
CA ASP A 872 -16.68 59.55 -44.49
C ASP A 872 -16.90 58.08 -44.10
N GLU A 873 -17.62 57.33 -44.94
CA GLU A 873 -17.58 55.87 -44.94
C GLU A 873 -16.17 55.32 -45.24
N LEU A 874 -15.43 55.95 -46.17
CA LEU A 874 -14.05 55.56 -46.49
C LEU A 874 -13.05 55.96 -45.39
N LYS A 875 -13.29 57.04 -44.64
CA LYS A 875 -12.56 57.37 -43.38
C LYS A 875 -12.82 56.30 -42.33
N LEU A 876 -14.09 55.98 -42.06
CA LEU A 876 -14.50 54.97 -41.10
C LEU A 876 -13.89 53.59 -41.43
N ALA A 877 -13.97 53.17 -42.69
CA ALA A 877 -13.36 51.91 -43.16
C ALA A 877 -11.83 51.93 -43.01
N LYS A 878 -11.18 53.08 -43.27
CA LYS A 878 -9.73 53.25 -43.11
C LYS A 878 -9.30 53.20 -41.63
N HIS A 879 -10.03 53.84 -40.72
CA HIS A 879 -9.76 53.79 -39.28
C HIS A 879 -9.99 52.37 -38.73
N GLN A 880 -11.07 51.70 -39.11
CA GLN A 880 -11.29 50.28 -38.78
C GLN A 880 -10.16 49.37 -39.31
N LEU A 881 -9.72 49.55 -40.56
CA LEU A 881 -8.62 48.78 -41.14
C LEU A 881 -7.29 49.05 -40.43
N GLN A 882 -7.03 50.28 -39.98
CA GLN A 882 -5.86 50.63 -39.17
C GLN A 882 -5.91 49.98 -37.78
N PHE A 883 -7.07 50.04 -37.11
CA PHE A 883 -7.31 49.38 -35.82
C PHE A 883 -7.07 47.87 -35.93
N TYR A 884 -7.71 47.18 -36.87
CA TYR A 884 -7.53 45.72 -37.05
C TYR A 884 -6.09 45.33 -37.43
N LYS A 885 -5.39 46.13 -38.26
CA LYS A 885 -3.96 45.89 -38.57
C LYS A 885 -3.07 46.03 -37.33
N ALA A 886 -3.32 47.02 -36.47
CA ALA A 886 -2.57 47.21 -35.24
C ALA A 886 -2.87 46.11 -34.19
N VAL A 887 -4.13 45.69 -34.05
CA VAL A 887 -4.52 44.55 -33.20
C VAL A 887 -3.88 43.25 -33.69
N LEU A 888 -3.92 42.97 -35.00
CA LEU A 888 -3.29 41.78 -35.60
C LEU A 888 -1.77 41.77 -35.37
N HIS A 889 -1.11 42.91 -35.51
CA HIS A 889 0.31 43.08 -35.24
C HIS A 889 0.65 42.77 -33.77
N ASP A 890 -0.17 43.20 -32.80
CA ASP A 890 0.07 42.93 -31.38
C ASP A 890 -0.28 41.50 -30.96
N ILE A 891 -1.25 40.85 -31.61
CA ILE A 891 -1.46 39.40 -31.51
C ILE A 891 -0.23 38.65 -32.05
N ASN A 892 0.31 39.05 -33.20
CA ASN A 892 1.50 38.43 -33.78
C ASN A 892 2.74 38.63 -32.91
N LEU A 893 2.97 39.82 -32.33
CA LEU A 893 4.04 40.03 -31.35
C LEU A 893 3.91 39.13 -30.12
N LYS A 894 2.71 39.01 -29.54
CA LYS A 894 2.46 38.09 -28.42
C LYS A 894 2.71 36.63 -28.81
N SER A 895 2.31 36.23 -30.00
CA SER A 895 2.57 34.88 -30.53
C SER A 895 4.07 34.59 -30.66
N ASN A 896 4.86 35.55 -31.16
CA ASN A 896 6.31 35.41 -31.27
C ASN A 896 7.01 35.37 -29.90
N ASP A 897 6.58 36.18 -28.93
CA ASP A 897 7.16 36.18 -27.59
C ASP A 897 6.77 34.91 -26.79
N LEU A 898 5.55 34.40 -26.94
CA LEU A 898 5.14 33.09 -26.41
C LEU A 898 5.90 31.94 -27.08
N SER A 899 6.09 32.00 -28.41
CA SER A 899 6.89 31.04 -29.16
C SER A 899 8.33 31.00 -28.63
N LEU A 900 8.97 32.16 -28.47
CA LEU A 900 10.33 32.26 -27.92
C LEU A 900 10.42 31.75 -26.46
N MET A 901 9.39 31.98 -25.64
CA MET A 901 9.34 31.46 -24.28
C MET A 901 9.16 29.93 -24.25
N ASN A 902 8.30 29.37 -25.11
CA ASN A 902 8.16 27.93 -25.29
C ASN A 902 9.48 27.31 -25.79
N ASP A 903 10.13 27.95 -26.75
CA ASP A 903 11.41 27.51 -27.33
C ASP A 903 12.54 27.52 -26.29
N PHE A 904 12.51 28.47 -25.34
CA PHE A 904 13.39 28.49 -24.17
C PHE A 904 13.04 27.39 -23.14
N MET A 905 11.75 27.23 -22.80
CA MET A 905 11.29 26.16 -21.90
C MET A 905 11.66 24.77 -22.43
N MET A 906 11.40 24.50 -23.71
CA MET A 906 11.73 23.23 -24.35
C MET A 906 13.24 22.97 -24.41
N LYS A 907 14.07 24.01 -24.58
CA LYS A 907 15.54 23.89 -24.45
C LYS A 907 15.97 23.62 -23.00
N SER A 908 15.32 24.26 -22.02
CA SER A 908 15.57 24.01 -20.60
C SER A 908 15.19 22.57 -20.19
N ILE A 909 13.99 22.11 -20.56
CA ILE A 909 13.51 20.74 -20.35
C ILE A 909 14.42 19.74 -21.06
N LYS A 910 14.82 19.99 -22.32
CA LYS A 910 15.75 19.11 -23.04
C LYS A 910 17.11 19.03 -22.36
N ASN A 911 17.65 20.14 -21.87
CA ASN A 911 18.92 20.16 -21.12
C ASN A 911 18.78 19.44 -19.76
N SER A 912 17.67 19.63 -19.05
CA SER A 912 17.37 18.91 -17.80
C SER A 912 17.29 17.40 -18.02
N ASN A 913 16.50 16.96 -19.01
CA ASN A 913 16.39 15.56 -19.39
C ASN A 913 17.73 14.97 -19.87
N GLN A 914 18.59 15.77 -20.50
CA GLN A 914 19.95 15.36 -20.87
C GLN A 914 20.86 15.24 -19.63
N SER A 915 20.71 16.11 -18.62
CA SER A 915 21.41 15.98 -17.33
C SER A 915 20.97 14.72 -16.59
N ILE A 916 19.66 14.53 -16.42
CA ILE A 916 19.05 13.33 -15.80
C ILE A 916 19.50 12.06 -16.54
N LYS A 917 19.53 12.06 -17.87
CA LYS A 917 20.03 10.92 -18.65
C LYS A 917 21.52 10.66 -18.43
N ASN A 918 22.34 11.71 -18.33
CA ASN A 918 23.77 11.58 -18.01
C ASN A 918 24.01 11.12 -16.56
N GLU A 919 23.17 11.54 -15.62
CA GLU A 919 23.18 11.13 -14.21
C GLU A 919 22.76 9.66 -14.07
N LEU A 920 21.72 9.23 -14.80
CA LEU A 920 21.25 7.84 -14.84
C LEU A 920 22.27 6.90 -15.51
N VAL A 921 22.97 7.36 -16.56
CA VAL A 921 24.10 6.62 -17.16
C VAL A 921 25.29 6.51 -16.19
N LYS A 922 25.55 7.53 -15.35
CA LYS A 922 26.59 7.47 -14.31
C LYS A 922 26.19 6.52 -13.17
N LEU A 923 24.95 6.58 -12.70
CA LEU A 923 24.40 5.63 -11.70
C LEU A 923 24.55 4.18 -12.19
N ALA A 924 24.19 3.92 -13.45
CA ALA A 924 24.37 2.61 -14.08
C ALA A 924 25.85 2.18 -14.26
N HIS A 925 26.80 3.12 -14.23
CA HIS A 925 28.24 2.83 -14.31
C HIS A 925 28.89 2.58 -12.93
N CYS A 926 28.30 3.07 -11.84
CA CYS A 926 28.92 2.99 -10.51
C CYS A 926 28.56 1.72 -9.73
N GLY A 927 27.42 1.06 -10.01
CA GLY A 927 27.03 -0.24 -9.45
C GLY A 927 26.78 -0.31 -7.93
N ILE A 928 27.09 0.75 -7.18
CA ILE A 928 26.97 0.88 -5.73
C ILE A 928 26.35 2.26 -5.44
N TYR A 929 25.53 2.35 -4.39
CA TYR A 929 24.89 3.60 -3.96
C TYR A 929 25.93 4.71 -3.70
N PRO A 930 25.83 5.89 -4.34
CA PRO A 930 26.78 6.97 -4.10
C PRO A 930 26.44 7.71 -2.80
N ASP A 931 27.46 7.92 -1.96
CA ASP A 931 27.35 8.75 -0.76
C ASP A 931 27.01 10.20 -1.15
N TYR A 932 25.81 10.64 -0.74
CA TYR A 932 25.22 11.93 -1.10
C TYR A 932 26.08 13.13 -0.67
N SER A 933 26.88 13.00 0.40
CA SER A 933 27.78 14.06 0.90
C SER A 933 28.79 14.52 -0.15
N SER A 934 29.19 13.62 -1.06
CA SER A 934 30.18 13.90 -2.11
C SER A 934 29.63 14.72 -3.29
N ILE A 935 28.30 14.69 -3.51
CA ILE A 935 27.68 15.20 -4.75
C ILE A 935 27.42 16.71 -4.68
N GLU A 936 26.99 17.24 -3.53
CA GLU A 936 26.76 18.70 -3.37
C GLU A 936 28.07 19.50 -3.54
N LEU A 937 29.17 18.98 -2.98
CA LEU A 937 30.51 19.56 -3.13
C LEU A 937 31.00 19.58 -4.59
N GLN A 938 30.55 18.67 -5.45
CA GLN A 938 30.82 18.74 -6.89
C GLN A 938 29.89 19.71 -7.62
N ARG A 939 28.60 19.82 -7.24
CA ARG A 939 27.68 20.83 -7.80
C ARG A 939 28.22 22.25 -7.62
N LEU A 940 28.74 22.58 -6.43
CA LEU A 940 29.33 23.90 -6.14
C LEU A 940 30.64 24.17 -6.87
N LYS A 941 31.44 23.14 -7.19
CA LYS A 941 32.72 23.30 -7.91
C LYS A 941 32.58 23.35 -9.43
N ASN A 942 31.62 22.60 -10.00
CA ASN A 942 31.41 22.50 -11.45
C ASN A 942 30.25 23.35 -11.97
N GLY A 943 29.47 23.99 -11.09
CA GLY A 943 28.50 25.02 -11.44
C GLY A 943 29.20 26.27 -12.00
N GLY A 944 29.38 26.32 -13.33
CA GLY A 944 30.07 27.40 -14.01
C GLY A 944 29.50 28.77 -13.66
N LYS A 945 30.30 29.61 -12.99
CA LYS A 945 29.92 30.95 -12.51
C LYS A 945 29.17 31.73 -13.60
N VAL A 946 28.00 32.27 -13.28
CA VAL A 946 27.13 32.97 -14.24
C VAL A 946 27.90 34.11 -14.89
N SER A 947 28.35 33.88 -16.12
CA SER A 947 29.28 34.81 -16.77
C SER A 947 28.63 36.18 -16.97
N PHE A 948 29.42 37.25 -16.91
CA PHE A 948 28.94 38.61 -17.18
C PHE A 948 28.19 38.72 -18.53
N ARG A 949 28.56 37.91 -19.52
CA ARG A 949 27.84 37.80 -20.80
C ARG A 949 26.40 37.31 -20.64
N ILE A 950 26.14 36.32 -19.79
CA ILE A 950 24.80 35.81 -19.50
C ILE A 950 23.99 36.84 -18.72
N VAL A 951 24.59 37.46 -17.68
CA VAL A 951 23.93 38.53 -16.91
C VAL A 951 23.58 39.72 -17.81
N ALA A 952 24.52 40.18 -18.64
CA ALA A 952 24.30 41.28 -19.58
C ALA A 952 23.24 40.93 -20.65
N GLN A 953 23.20 39.68 -21.14
CA GLN A 953 22.14 39.22 -22.04
C GLN A 953 20.76 39.21 -21.35
N PHE A 954 20.68 38.79 -20.09
CA PHE A 954 19.44 38.79 -19.31
C PHE A 954 18.96 40.21 -18.99
N VAL A 955 19.86 41.12 -18.60
CA VAL A 955 19.57 42.55 -18.41
C VAL A 955 19.14 43.19 -19.72
N LEU A 956 19.80 42.90 -20.86
CA LEU A 956 19.37 43.35 -22.17
C LEU A 956 18.00 42.78 -22.57
N ALA A 957 17.66 41.55 -22.18
CA ALA A 957 16.34 40.98 -22.39
C ALA A 957 15.29 41.71 -21.54
N MET A 958 15.52 41.91 -20.24
CA MET A 958 14.63 42.68 -19.36
C MET A 958 14.43 44.13 -19.85
N VAL A 959 15.50 44.83 -20.25
CA VAL A 959 15.41 46.20 -20.79
C VAL A 959 14.66 46.22 -22.13
N LYS A 960 14.81 45.20 -22.99
CA LYS A 960 14.01 45.06 -24.21
C LYS A 960 12.54 44.76 -23.91
N ILE A 961 12.24 43.92 -22.90
CA ILE A 961 10.87 43.60 -22.47
C ILE A 961 10.21 44.85 -21.87
N LYS A 962 10.88 45.59 -20.98
CA LYS A 962 10.35 46.84 -20.41
C LYS A 962 10.09 47.90 -21.49
N ARG A 963 11.05 48.12 -22.41
CA ARG A 963 10.85 49.02 -23.56
C ARG A 963 9.80 48.53 -24.57
N ARG A 964 9.43 47.24 -24.54
CA ARG A 964 8.30 46.69 -25.31
C ARG A 964 6.98 46.87 -24.58
N SER A 965 6.91 46.72 -23.25
CA SER A 965 5.69 46.96 -22.48
C SER A 965 5.31 48.44 -22.48
N GLU A 966 6.27 49.35 -22.25
CA GLU A 966 6.09 50.80 -22.40
C GLU A 966 5.54 51.15 -23.80
N LYS A 967 6.10 50.54 -24.86
CA LYS A 967 5.60 50.70 -26.24
C LYS A 967 4.29 49.96 -26.52
N ALA A 968 3.88 48.99 -25.71
CA ALA A 968 2.58 48.32 -25.82
C ALA A 968 1.49 49.16 -25.16
N GLU A 969 1.76 49.78 -24.01
CA GLU A 969 0.84 50.72 -23.36
C GLU A 969 0.60 51.96 -24.23
N LEU A 970 1.65 52.58 -24.78
CA LEU A 970 1.53 53.68 -25.74
C LEU A 970 0.74 53.31 -27.01
N ARG A 971 0.71 52.02 -27.40
CA ARG A 971 -0.12 51.54 -28.52
C ARG A 971 -1.53 51.16 -28.10
N ARG A 972 -1.73 50.68 -26.86
CA ARG A 972 -3.05 50.47 -26.25
C ARG A 972 -3.81 51.79 -26.09
N MET A 973 -3.12 52.86 -25.69
CA MET A 973 -3.65 54.23 -25.66
C MET A 973 -4.13 54.64 -27.06
N LYS A 974 -3.27 54.53 -28.08
CA LYS A 974 -3.63 54.85 -29.48
C LYS A 974 -4.72 53.97 -30.08
N LEU A 975 -4.85 52.73 -29.63
CA LEU A 975 -5.96 51.84 -30.02
C LEU A 975 -7.27 52.24 -29.34
N ALA A 976 -7.24 52.78 -28.12
CA ALA A 976 -8.41 53.37 -27.49
C ALA A 976 -8.82 54.70 -28.16
N GLU A 977 -7.85 55.55 -28.51
CA GLU A 977 -8.07 56.76 -29.31
C GLU A 977 -8.73 56.41 -30.66
N LEU A 978 -8.13 55.49 -31.45
CA LEU A 978 -8.71 55.01 -32.71
C LEU A 978 -10.10 54.36 -32.55
N LYS A 979 -10.36 53.64 -31.45
CA LYS A 979 -11.70 53.09 -31.17
C LYS A 979 -12.72 54.22 -30.93
N ASN A 980 -12.34 55.24 -30.17
CA ASN A 980 -13.19 56.41 -29.91
C ASN A 980 -13.42 57.24 -31.19
N GLU A 981 -12.43 57.31 -32.09
CA GLU A 981 -12.59 57.91 -33.43
C GLU A 981 -13.54 57.08 -34.31
N ILE A 982 -13.39 55.75 -34.36
CA ILE A 982 -14.32 54.84 -35.06
C ILE A 982 -15.75 54.98 -34.52
N GLU A 983 -15.93 55.17 -33.22
CA GLU A 983 -17.24 55.36 -32.60
C GLU A 983 -17.83 56.75 -32.90
N LYS A 984 -17.02 57.81 -32.92
CA LYS A 984 -17.43 59.13 -33.40
C LYS A 984 -17.82 59.12 -34.88
N ASP A 985 -16.98 58.54 -35.74
CA ASP A 985 -17.23 58.41 -37.18
C ASP A 985 -18.54 57.65 -37.43
N LYS A 986 -18.80 56.55 -36.70
CA LYS A 986 -20.08 55.82 -36.76
C LYS A 986 -21.27 56.67 -36.33
N ILE A 987 -21.15 57.43 -35.24
CA ILE A 987 -22.23 58.31 -34.77
C ILE A 987 -22.49 59.42 -35.80
N THR A 988 -21.46 59.98 -36.42
CA THR A 988 -21.60 60.97 -37.50
C THR A 988 -22.29 60.39 -38.72
N LEU A 989 -21.96 59.15 -39.12
CA LEU A 989 -22.62 58.40 -40.21
C LEU A 989 -24.03 57.88 -39.88
N LEU A 990 -24.51 58.08 -38.64
CA LEU A 990 -25.87 57.77 -38.19
C LEU A 990 -26.70 59.04 -37.90
N ALA A 991 -26.09 60.23 -38.02
CA ALA A 991 -26.67 61.52 -37.65
C ALA A 991 -26.77 62.51 -38.83
N GLY A 992 -26.41 62.10 -40.04
CA GLY A 992 -26.51 62.85 -41.30
C GLY A 992 -26.72 61.95 -42.49
#